data_AF-A0A822AEM5-F1
#
_entry.id   AF-A0A822AEM5-F1
#
_cell.length_a   1.000
_cell.length_b   1.000
_cell.length_c   1.000
_cell.angle_alpha   90.00
_cell.angle_beta   90.00
_cell.angle_gamma   90.00
#
_symmetry.space_group_name_H-M   'P 1'
#
loop_
_entity.id
_entity.type
_entity.pdbx_description
1 polymer ?
#
loop_
_entity_poly.entity_id
_entity_poly.type
_entity_poly.pdbx_seq_one_letter_code
_entity_poly.pdbx_strand_id
1 'polypeptide(L)'
;MKKRVVITGLGVVSPVGLSVTDFWDGLTSGKNGVGNITYFDTTNFKTKFAAQLPVDFNPLNYLDRKLSQSVDPFTRYALIASAEAVKDSGLDKDMAKLDTHRCGVIYGSGIGGMNTYRDEEYKLFKMRQEVDGKFIDDPSRISPFFIPKLIADIAAGRISMVYGFKGPNYATVSACATSAHSIADAFMLIQRGTADVMIAGGAEAVICEMGIGGFNAMKALSTRNDDPTKASRPFDKNRDGFVMGEGGATLILEEYEHAKRRGARIYTELAGIGLTGDAYHITEPAPEGEGLVGAMTTALADANMKPEDIDVVNAHGTSTYYNDKNESMAVKTVFGERAYKMPVHSIKSMIGHLLGAAGAIEAIASVLTIVNGVVPPTINYEEKDPECLISNERLEFLGDAVLDLIVAEYLYKNFPLNEEGDLTKFRSILVNKKFLAERAKVINLQKYLLASFTALKSIEDGYDTILSDAYEALIGAIFLDSGATGLLWVSNRIGVNESFSFNKELKGYIDGTDVNLRMRLGNGSTSENYFNIADANAPFQTTKYVGGVVGFFSFAKINLAFLGPENQPYLGVNYPLNPGKSSISVNVSLPSSLGNSSQCAGYYDFYEVLYNRTYASADNNVLRFNGKDTSATMEYRPSGFNTSDIKIFDVTNFSQAKMILPMSYTGGEVRFQATHTKNSPNEYYVVGGQNYKTPAPATRTANQNLKGNLSAGADMILFYHKDFTASATRYKTYRENSGFNSLKVALVDIDQVYNEFSSGKTDPVAMRNFLRYAYNNFTVRPTLVFFFGDGSYDYKNIYNLSTKNYLPPIELTSDQSDDIASFCSDDFTMEMNECFAGPSYGKPDFGTGRICANSDAEANSYIDKIISYEDPANFERWRDKIMFVADDGWTTENTLGQEGSLHTDQCEDVAENHTPKYFEKEKVYIVSYPATYTPQGRRKPDVNPVIVNGWNEGRLVINYTGHGSTDLWAHEHIFERQVSIPLLNNKNKYTFLTIASCDLARWDDPFGISAAEQLINESNKGAVGVVAAVRPVYAAPNSTFNNLF
;
A
#
# COMPACT_ATOMS: atom_id res chain seq x y z
N MET A 1 -12.46 -16.57 39.10
CA MET A 1 -11.99 -16.13 37.77
C MET A 1 -11.85 -14.62 37.81
N LYS A 2 -10.75 -14.08 37.24
CA LYS A 2 -10.59 -12.63 37.03
C LYS A 2 -11.67 -12.15 36.04
N LYS A 3 -12.34 -11.04 36.33
CA LYS A 3 -13.31 -10.42 35.42
C LYS A 3 -12.56 -9.68 34.31
N ARG A 4 -13.04 -9.78 33.07
CA ARG A 4 -12.50 -9.00 31.93
C ARG A 4 -13.01 -7.56 32.00
N VAL A 5 -12.18 -6.61 31.65
CA VAL A 5 -12.47 -5.18 31.76
C VAL A 5 -12.33 -4.53 30.38
N VAL A 6 -13.39 -3.87 29.94
CA VAL A 6 -13.45 -3.23 28.62
C VAL A 6 -13.66 -1.73 28.76
N ILE A 7 -13.26 -1.00 27.73
CA ILE A 7 -13.45 0.45 27.63
C ILE A 7 -14.69 0.71 26.78
N THR A 8 -15.68 1.37 27.35
CA THR A 8 -16.98 1.60 26.69
C THR A 8 -17.27 3.05 26.38
N GLY A 9 -16.53 4.01 26.96
CA GLY A 9 -16.68 5.43 26.67
C GLY A 9 -15.39 6.22 26.88
N LEU A 10 -15.22 7.28 26.09
CA LEU A 10 -14.05 8.16 26.07
C LEU A 10 -14.49 9.63 26.18
N GLY A 11 -13.69 10.47 26.84
CA GLY A 11 -13.94 11.91 26.89
C GLY A 11 -12.66 12.71 27.11
N VAL A 12 -12.53 13.86 26.43
CA VAL A 12 -11.30 14.65 26.36
C VAL A 12 -11.56 16.15 26.39
N VAL A 13 -10.70 16.87 27.11
CA VAL A 13 -10.48 18.31 27.00
C VAL A 13 -8.98 18.54 26.89
N SER A 14 -8.50 19.07 25.78
CA SER A 14 -7.05 19.18 25.51
C SER A 14 -6.68 20.43 24.70
N PRO A 15 -5.39 20.77 24.60
CA PRO A 15 -4.90 21.89 23.79
C PRO A 15 -5.22 21.78 22.29
N VAL A 16 -5.38 20.56 21.77
CA VAL A 16 -5.61 20.31 20.34
C VAL A 16 -7.06 19.98 19.98
N GLY A 17 -7.90 19.64 20.96
CA GLY A 17 -9.32 19.34 20.79
C GLY A 17 -10.12 19.33 22.09
N LEU A 18 -11.38 19.78 22.02
CA LEU A 18 -12.32 19.88 23.15
C LEU A 18 -13.37 18.75 23.16
N SER A 19 -13.19 17.76 22.30
CA SER A 19 -13.96 16.52 22.19
C SER A 19 -13.03 15.39 21.77
N VAL A 20 -13.45 14.14 21.90
CA VAL A 20 -12.70 12.95 21.44
C VAL A 20 -12.39 13.03 19.95
N THR A 21 -13.37 13.47 19.15
CA THR A 21 -13.24 13.62 17.70
C THR A 21 -12.23 14.72 17.35
N ASP A 22 -12.39 15.93 17.91
CA ASP A 22 -11.46 17.03 17.63
C ASP A 22 -10.04 16.72 18.11
N PHE A 23 -9.93 16.01 19.23
CA PHE A 23 -8.64 15.57 19.76
C PHE A 23 -7.96 14.60 18.80
N TRP A 24 -8.68 13.59 18.31
CA TRP A 24 -8.14 12.63 17.36
C TRP A 24 -7.72 13.26 16.04
N ASP A 25 -8.55 14.14 15.48
CA ASP A 25 -8.24 14.90 14.27
C ASP A 25 -7.03 15.81 14.49
N GLY A 26 -6.93 16.44 15.66
CA GLY A 26 -5.78 17.24 16.06
C GLY A 26 -4.50 16.41 16.12
N LEU A 27 -4.54 15.24 16.75
CA LEU A 27 -3.39 14.34 16.85
C LEU A 27 -2.94 13.84 15.47
N THR A 28 -3.85 13.31 14.67
CA THR A 28 -3.50 12.69 13.38
C THR A 28 -3.03 13.70 12.35
N SER A 29 -3.50 14.95 12.42
CA SER A 29 -3.01 16.05 11.56
C SER A 29 -1.70 16.68 12.01
N GLY A 30 -1.15 16.30 13.18
CA GLY A 30 0.04 16.93 13.74
C GLY A 30 -0.20 18.34 14.28
N LYS A 31 -1.43 18.65 14.72
CA LYS A 31 -1.79 19.97 15.24
C LYS A 31 -0.98 20.29 16.50
N ASN A 32 -0.28 21.41 16.47
CA ASN A 32 0.52 21.86 17.60
C ASN A 32 -0.32 22.73 18.55
N GLY A 33 -0.43 22.31 19.82
CA GLY A 33 -1.14 23.03 20.87
C GLY A 33 -0.25 23.99 21.67
N VAL A 34 1.06 24.04 21.42
CA VAL A 34 2.01 24.91 22.14
C VAL A 34 1.98 26.33 21.60
N GLY A 35 1.80 27.31 22.50
CA GLY A 35 1.85 28.72 22.17
C GLY A 35 2.29 29.58 23.34
N ASN A 36 2.41 30.89 23.11
CA ASN A 36 2.71 31.84 24.19
C ASN A 36 1.64 31.78 25.27
N ILE A 37 2.06 31.82 26.54
CA ILE A 37 1.14 31.87 27.67
C ILE A 37 0.36 33.19 27.62
N THR A 38 -0.96 33.09 27.76
CA THR A 38 -1.87 34.24 27.73
C THR A 38 -2.58 34.47 29.07
N TYR A 39 -2.45 33.54 30.02
CA TYR A 39 -3.14 33.61 31.31
C TYR A 39 -2.55 34.63 32.28
N PHE A 40 -1.26 34.97 32.13
CA PHE A 40 -0.56 35.95 32.97
C PHE A 40 0.67 36.52 32.23
N ASP A 41 1.29 37.55 32.79
CA ASP A 41 2.49 38.18 32.22
C ASP A 41 3.75 37.30 32.45
N THR A 42 4.35 36.83 31.35
CA THR A 42 5.55 35.97 31.39
C THR A 42 6.87 36.72 31.24
N THR A 43 6.88 38.06 31.26
CA THR A 43 8.09 38.88 30.99
C THR A 43 9.31 38.43 31.81
N ASN A 44 9.10 38.11 33.09
CA ASN A 44 10.14 37.70 34.04
C ASN A 44 10.34 36.18 34.18
N PHE A 45 9.68 35.38 33.34
CA PHE A 45 9.77 33.92 33.38
C PHE A 45 10.78 33.40 32.35
N LYS A 46 11.48 32.32 32.71
CA LYS A 46 12.43 31.64 31.80
C LYS A 46 11.73 30.92 30.66
N THR A 47 10.49 30.48 30.88
CA THR A 47 9.63 29.86 29.87
C THR A 47 8.38 30.71 29.72
N LYS A 48 8.06 31.09 28.48
CA LYS A 48 7.00 32.04 28.14
C LYS A 48 5.85 31.41 27.36
N PHE A 49 5.87 30.09 27.22
CA PHE A 49 4.94 29.31 26.41
C PHE A 49 4.48 28.05 27.16
N ALA A 50 3.31 27.54 26.75
CA ALA A 50 2.68 26.34 27.28
C ALA A 50 1.65 25.81 26.27
N ALA A 51 1.17 24.59 26.47
CA ALA A 51 0.03 24.03 25.74
C ALA A 51 -1.26 24.29 26.55
N GLN A 52 -1.82 25.49 26.37
CA GLN A 52 -3.08 25.90 27.00
C GLN A 52 -4.29 25.31 26.25
N LEU A 53 -5.46 25.24 26.87
CA LEU A 53 -6.69 24.97 26.13
C LEU A 53 -6.91 26.05 25.04
N PRO A 54 -7.62 25.71 23.93
CA PRO A 54 -7.95 26.67 22.88
C PRO A 54 -8.53 27.98 23.44
N VAL A 55 -8.16 29.10 22.83
CA VAL A 55 -8.49 30.47 23.31
C VAL A 55 -10.01 30.70 23.43
N ASP A 56 -10.80 29.99 22.63
CA ASP A 56 -12.26 30.03 22.61
C ASP A 56 -12.95 29.09 23.61
N PHE A 57 -12.18 28.32 24.40
CA PHE A 57 -12.72 27.48 25.45
C PHE A 57 -13.47 28.32 26.50
N ASN A 58 -14.77 28.06 26.64
CA ASN A 58 -15.61 28.64 27.67
C ASN A 58 -16.28 27.55 28.51
N PRO A 59 -15.97 27.43 29.82
CA PRO A 59 -16.54 26.39 30.67
C PRO A 59 -18.06 26.51 30.85
N LEU A 60 -18.64 27.69 30.61
CA LEU A 60 -20.09 27.91 30.71
C LEU A 60 -20.88 27.27 29.56
N ASN A 61 -20.20 26.81 28.51
CA ASN A 61 -20.84 26.03 27.44
C ASN A 61 -21.18 24.60 27.90
N TYR A 62 -20.55 24.14 28.99
CA TYR A 62 -20.65 22.76 29.47
C TYR A 62 -21.18 22.64 30.89
N LEU A 63 -20.89 23.64 31.74
CA LEU A 63 -21.25 23.65 33.15
C LEU A 63 -22.11 24.86 33.48
N ASP A 64 -23.07 24.70 34.40
CA ASP A 64 -23.82 25.83 34.91
C ASP A 64 -22.89 26.81 35.67
N ARG A 65 -23.30 28.10 35.71
CA ARG A 65 -22.49 29.16 36.30
C ARG A 65 -22.13 28.90 37.77
N LYS A 66 -23.05 28.32 38.55
CA LYS A 66 -22.84 28.08 39.98
C LYS A 66 -21.79 26.98 40.17
N LEU A 67 -21.91 25.87 39.44
CA LEU A 67 -20.93 24.78 39.51
C LEU A 67 -19.57 25.26 39.03
N SER A 68 -19.49 25.90 37.86
CA SER A 68 -18.25 26.40 37.26
C SER A 68 -17.47 27.33 38.21
N GLN A 69 -18.14 28.26 38.90
CA GLN A 69 -17.51 29.17 39.86
C GLN A 69 -17.13 28.50 41.19
N SER A 70 -17.76 27.37 41.53
CA SER A 70 -17.55 26.67 42.81
C SER A 70 -16.43 25.63 42.79
N VAL A 71 -15.78 25.44 41.63
CA VAL A 71 -14.68 24.47 41.44
C VAL A 71 -13.45 25.13 40.80
N ASP A 72 -12.28 24.52 40.99
CA ASP A 72 -11.03 24.88 40.33
C ASP A 72 -11.05 24.47 38.84
N PRO A 73 -10.31 25.17 37.93
CA PRO A 73 -10.15 24.75 36.54
C PRO A 73 -9.91 23.25 36.32
N PHE A 74 -9.04 22.57 37.09
CA PHE A 74 -8.79 21.13 36.85
C PHE A 74 -10.06 20.29 37.05
N THR A 75 -10.88 20.65 38.04
CA THR A 75 -12.17 19.99 38.28
C THR A 75 -13.19 20.30 37.18
N ARG A 76 -13.12 21.49 36.55
CA ARG A 76 -13.96 21.79 35.39
C ARG A 76 -13.62 20.86 34.23
N TYR A 77 -12.33 20.69 33.94
CA TYR A 77 -11.87 19.82 32.85
C TYR A 77 -12.29 18.37 33.10
N ALA A 78 -12.16 17.90 34.35
CA ALA A 78 -12.63 16.58 34.77
C ALA A 78 -14.12 16.37 34.54
N LEU A 79 -14.96 17.33 34.95
CA LEU A 79 -16.41 17.25 34.78
C LEU A 79 -16.83 17.24 33.30
N ILE A 80 -16.17 18.06 32.47
CA ILE A 80 -16.46 18.17 31.05
C ILE A 80 -16.07 16.88 30.32
N ALA A 81 -14.84 16.39 30.53
CA ALA A 81 -14.37 15.12 29.96
C ALA A 81 -15.24 13.94 30.44
N SER A 82 -15.65 13.93 31.71
CA SER A 82 -16.52 12.87 32.24
C SER A 82 -17.94 12.91 31.65
N ALA A 83 -18.47 14.10 31.35
CA ALA A 83 -19.74 14.24 30.66
C ALA A 83 -19.71 13.68 29.25
N GLU A 84 -18.62 13.93 28.51
CA GLU A 84 -18.42 13.32 27.21
C GLU A 84 -18.30 11.79 27.31
N ALA A 85 -17.48 11.27 28.22
CA ALA A 85 -17.27 9.83 28.37
C ALA A 85 -18.54 9.06 28.78
N VAL A 86 -19.33 9.62 29.70
CA VAL A 86 -20.60 9.00 30.12
C VAL A 86 -21.60 8.99 28.96
N LYS A 87 -21.68 10.06 28.18
CA LYS A 87 -22.53 10.14 26.99
C LYS A 87 -22.08 9.14 25.91
N ASP A 88 -20.77 9.07 25.65
CA ASP A 88 -20.19 8.16 24.66
C ASP A 88 -20.44 6.68 25.01
N SER A 89 -20.34 6.34 26.29
CA SER A 89 -20.65 4.98 26.78
C SER A 89 -22.12 4.60 26.71
N GLY A 90 -23.02 5.57 26.52
CA GLY A 90 -24.47 5.41 26.59
C GLY A 90 -25.01 5.10 27.99
N LEU A 91 -24.20 5.26 29.05
CA LEU A 91 -24.64 5.02 30.43
C LEU A 91 -25.72 6.00 30.87
N ASP A 92 -25.71 7.23 30.34
CA ASP A 92 -26.73 8.26 30.57
C ASP A 92 -28.16 7.77 30.26
N LYS A 93 -28.31 6.91 29.25
CA LYS A 93 -29.59 6.32 28.83
C LYS A 93 -30.08 5.21 29.76
N ASP A 94 -29.16 4.57 30.48
CA ASP A 94 -29.45 3.41 31.32
C ASP A 94 -29.29 3.70 32.82
N MET A 95 -29.05 4.96 33.23
CA MET A 95 -28.83 5.38 34.62
C MET A 95 -29.83 4.78 35.62
N ALA A 96 -31.11 4.71 35.26
CA ALA A 96 -32.17 4.17 36.12
C ALA A 96 -32.08 2.64 36.36
N LYS A 97 -31.34 1.92 35.51
CA LYS A 97 -31.17 0.46 35.57
C LYS A 97 -29.83 0.05 36.20
N LEU A 98 -28.92 1.00 36.40
CA LEU A 98 -27.62 0.74 36.99
C LEU A 98 -27.75 0.55 38.50
N ASP A 99 -27.03 -0.45 39.04
CA ASP A 99 -26.78 -0.50 40.47
C ASP A 99 -25.72 0.55 40.82
N THR A 100 -26.15 1.71 41.30
CA THR A 100 -25.24 2.81 41.66
C THR A 100 -24.18 2.44 42.70
N HIS A 101 -24.37 1.38 43.51
CA HIS A 101 -23.34 0.90 44.45
C HIS A 101 -22.22 0.11 43.76
N ARG A 102 -22.45 -0.31 42.51
CA ARG A 102 -21.50 -0.99 41.62
C ARG A 102 -20.85 -0.04 40.62
N CYS A 103 -21.20 1.24 40.64
CA CYS A 103 -20.63 2.28 39.80
C CYS A 103 -19.73 3.19 40.65
N GLY A 104 -18.45 3.28 40.33
CA GLY A 104 -17.47 4.09 41.06
C GLY A 104 -16.76 5.14 40.21
N VAL A 105 -15.92 5.95 40.85
CA VAL A 105 -15.13 7.02 40.25
C VAL A 105 -13.73 7.03 40.84
N ILE A 106 -12.70 6.89 40.01
CA ILE A 106 -11.31 7.14 40.42
C ILE A 106 -10.72 8.15 39.47
N TYR A 107 -10.51 9.37 39.97
CA TYR A 107 -10.14 10.49 39.12
C TYR A 107 -9.06 11.33 39.77
N GLY A 108 -7.86 11.32 39.19
CA GLY A 108 -6.69 11.95 39.79
C GLY A 108 -6.34 13.33 39.24
N SER A 109 -5.55 14.07 40.01
CA SER A 109 -4.83 15.28 39.60
C SER A 109 -3.47 15.26 40.30
N GLY A 110 -2.41 15.60 39.60
CA GLY A 110 -1.05 15.53 40.14
C GLY A 110 -0.79 16.58 41.21
N ILE A 111 -1.37 17.77 41.04
CA ILE A 111 -1.09 18.93 41.89
C ILE A 111 -2.36 19.58 42.47
N GLY A 112 -3.55 19.20 42.00
CA GLY A 112 -4.83 19.69 42.51
C GLY A 112 -5.11 21.16 42.13
N GLY A 113 -5.85 21.86 42.98
CA GLY A 113 -6.32 23.23 42.74
C GLY A 113 -5.27 24.31 42.97
N MET A 114 -4.15 24.26 42.24
CA MET A 114 -3.06 25.23 42.35
C MET A 114 -3.50 26.66 42.02
N ASN A 115 -4.40 26.82 41.04
CA ASN A 115 -4.98 28.12 40.72
C ASN A 115 -5.77 28.69 41.89
N THR A 116 -6.61 27.88 42.53
CA THR A 116 -7.35 28.29 43.73
C THR A 116 -6.41 28.63 44.89
N TYR A 117 -5.34 27.86 45.10
CA TYR A 117 -4.33 28.18 46.12
C TYR A 117 -3.69 29.54 45.87
N ARG A 118 -3.19 29.77 44.66
CA ARG A 118 -2.60 31.05 44.26
C ARG A 118 -3.56 32.20 44.50
N ASP A 119 -4.82 32.07 44.09
CA ASP A 119 -5.80 33.16 44.15
C ASP A 119 -6.16 33.53 45.61
N GLU A 120 -6.38 32.54 46.48
CA GLU A 120 -6.68 32.79 47.89
C GLU A 120 -5.47 33.34 48.65
N GLU A 121 -4.26 32.85 48.37
CA GLU A 121 -3.01 33.37 48.95
C GLU A 121 -2.74 34.81 48.52
N TYR A 122 -2.88 35.11 47.23
CA TYR A 122 -2.72 36.45 46.69
C TYR A 122 -3.76 37.43 47.26
N LYS A 123 -4.99 36.96 47.48
CA LYS A 123 -6.04 37.72 48.15
C LYS A 123 -5.70 38.02 49.61
N LEU A 124 -5.18 37.05 50.37
CA LEU A 124 -4.69 37.29 51.73
C LEU A 124 -3.56 38.33 51.73
N PHE A 125 -2.57 38.16 50.85
CA PHE A 125 -1.45 39.09 50.71
C PHE A 125 -1.90 40.53 50.41
N LYS A 126 -2.86 40.74 49.50
CA LYS A 126 -3.41 42.08 49.21
C LYS A 126 -4.16 42.71 50.37
N MET A 127 -4.77 41.89 51.21
CA MET A 127 -5.59 42.34 52.35
C MET A 127 -4.77 42.46 53.64
N ARG A 128 -3.52 42.03 53.63
CA ARG A 128 -2.57 42.13 54.74
C ARG A 128 -2.46 43.56 55.22
N GLN A 129 -2.65 43.76 56.51
CA GLN A 129 -2.50 45.07 57.15
C GLN A 129 -1.22 45.11 57.96
N GLU A 130 -0.56 46.25 57.95
CA GLU A 130 0.53 46.53 58.89
C GLU A 130 -0.05 47.26 60.09
N VAL A 131 0.03 46.63 61.27
CA VAL A 131 -0.39 47.21 62.55
C VAL A 131 0.78 47.08 63.52
N ASP A 132 1.24 48.20 64.07
CA ASP A 132 2.39 48.29 64.99
C ASP A 132 3.67 47.60 64.46
N GLY A 133 3.95 47.73 63.15
CA GLY A 133 5.12 47.15 62.50
C GLY A 133 5.05 45.62 62.30
N LYS A 134 3.87 45.01 62.47
CA LYS A 134 3.62 43.59 62.21
C LYS A 134 2.58 43.43 61.11
N PHE A 135 2.84 42.48 60.22
CA PHE A 135 1.86 42.05 59.24
C PHE A 135 0.82 41.15 59.91
N ILE A 136 -0.45 41.55 59.83
CA ILE A 136 -1.59 40.77 60.30
C ILE A 136 -2.42 40.38 59.08
N ASP A 137 -2.59 39.08 58.89
CA ASP A 137 -3.51 38.50 57.91
C ASP A 137 -4.90 38.30 58.54
N ASP A 138 -5.96 38.42 57.75
CA ASP A 138 -7.34 38.15 58.16
C ASP A 138 -7.87 36.87 57.47
N PRO A 139 -7.78 35.71 58.14
CA PRO A 139 -8.27 34.44 57.58
C PRO A 139 -9.78 34.42 57.33
N SER A 140 -10.58 35.33 57.91
CA SER A 140 -12.04 35.36 57.71
C SER A 140 -12.44 35.66 56.26
N ARG A 141 -11.50 36.15 55.46
CA ARG A 141 -11.71 36.46 54.05
C ARG A 141 -11.50 35.24 53.15
N ILE A 142 -10.85 34.16 53.61
CA ILE A 142 -10.64 32.94 52.81
C ILE A 142 -11.98 32.35 52.39
N SER A 143 -12.10 31.96 51.12
CA SER A 143 -13.34 31.37 50.61
C SER A 143 -13.70 30.09 51.38
N PRO A 144 -14.98 29.89 51.76
CA PRO A 144 -15.43 28.61 52.34
C PRO A 144 -15.30 27.46 51.34
N PHE A 145 -15.16 27.75 50.05
CA PHE A 145 -14.90 26.75 49.00
C PHE A 145 -13.40 26.50 48.77
N PHE A 146 -12.49 27.11 49.53
CA PHE A 146 -11.05 26.95 49.34
C PHE A 146 -10.62 25.46 49.37
N ILE A 147 -10.87 24.78 50.49
CA ILE A 147 -10.48 23.37 50.66
C ILE A 147 -11.18 22.46 49.63
N PRO A 148 -12.51 22.54 49.43
CA PRO A 148 -13.19 21.75 48.40
C PRO A 148 -12.79 22.09 46.96
N LYS A 149 -12.06 23.17 46.70
CA LYS A 149 -11.50 23.47 45.36
C LYS A 149 -10.06 23.01 45.21
N LEU A 150 -9.35 22.85 46.33
CA LEU A 150 -7.92 22.59 46.36
C LEU A 150 -7.58 21.11 46.25
N ILE A 151 -8.27 20.26 47.01
CA ILE A 151 -7.91 18.85 47.20
C ILE A 151 -8.09 18.04 45.92
N ALA A 152 -7.13 17.16 45.60
CA ALA A 152 -7.10 16.43 44.32
C ALA A 152 -8.29 15.49 44.11
N ASP A 153 -8.84 14.91 45.20
CA ASP A 153 -9.97 13.98 45.18
C ASP A 153 -11.32 14.64 44.90
N ILE A 154 -11.41 15.98 44.93
CA ILE A 154 -12.68 16.64 44.69
C ILE A 154 -13.22 16.38 43.27
N ALA A 155 -12.35 16.16 42.28
CA ALA A 155 -12.81 15.82 40.93
C ALA A 155 -13.66 14.54 40.95
N ALA A 156 -13.16 13.46 41.58
CA ALA A 156 -13.88 12.21 41.74
C ALA A 156 -15.18 12.40 42.55
N GLY A 157 -15.10 13.19 43.64
CA GLY A 157 -16.26 13.57 44.45
C GLY A 157 -17.36 14.27 43.65
N ARG A 158 -17.01 15.25 42.81
CA ARG A 158 -17.97 16.01 42.00
C ARG A 158 -18.59 15.15 40.90
N ILE A 159 -17.79 14.34 40.21
CA ILE A 159 -18.29 13.40 39.20
C ILE A 159 -19.28 12.41 39.83
N SER A 160 -18.94 11.84 40.99
CA SER A 160 -19.82 10.94 41.75
C SER A 160 -21.15 11.62 42.11
N MET A 161 -21.13 12.88 42.57
CA MET A 161 -22.35 13.64 42.88
C MET A 161 -23.21 13.93 41.64
N VAL A 162 -22.59 14.18 40.49
CA VAL A 162 -23.30 14.46 39.23
C VAL A 162 -24.07 13.22 38.75
N TYR A 163 -23.46 12.03 38.82
CA TYR A 163 -24.07 10.79 38.31
C TYR A 163 -24.75 9.93 39.39
N GLY A 164 -24.64 10.31 40.67
CA GLY A 164 -25.19 9.52 41.78
C GLY A 164 -24.48 8.18 42.01
N PHE A 165 -23.21 8.06 41.61
CA PHE A 165 -22.41 6.85 41.73
C PHE A 165 -21.89 6.68 43.16
N LYS A 166 -22.18 5.52 43.76
CA LYS A 166 -21.97 5.22 45.20
C LYS A 166 -20.97 4.08 45.45
N GLY A 167 -20.34 3.57 44.40
CA GLY A 167 -19.22 2.64 44.49
C GLY A 167 -17.93 3.34 44.95
N PRO A 168 -16.76 2.70 44.76
CA PRO A 168 -15.46 3.27 45.16
C PRO A 168 -15.25 4.68 44.59
N ASN A 169 -14.86 5.63 45.45
CA ASN A 169 -14.70 7.04 45.10
C ASN A 169 -13.47 7.64 45.80
N TYR A 170 -12.40 7.89 45.05
CA TYR A 170 -11.17 8.52 45.54
C TYR A 170 -10.29 9.02 44.38
N ALA A 171 -9.14 9.62 44.69
CA ALA A 171 -8.12 9.98 43.71
C ALA A 171 -6.78 9.31 44.02
N THR A 172 -6.09 8.86 42.98
CA THR A 172 -4.65 8.58 43.05
C THR A 172 -3.89 9.90 42.86
N VAL A 173 -2.70 10.02 43.46
CA VAL A 173 -1.80 11.17 43.25
C VAL A 173 -0.37 10.64 43.20
N SER A 174 0.22 10.67 42.00
CA SER A 174 1.56 10.14 41.73
C SER A 174 2.21 10.91 40.58
N ALA A 175 2.15 12.25 40.66
CA ALA A 175 2.66 13.18 39.65
C ALA A 175 2.19 12.81 38.23
N CYS A 176 3.11 12.64 37.28
CA CYS A 176 2.81 12.37 35.88
C CYS A 176 2.05 11.05 35.63
N ALA A 177 2.21 10.05 36.53
CA ALA A 177 1.54 8.75 36.43
C ALA A 177 0.13 8.74 37.05
N THR A 178 -0.33 9.87 37.61
CA THR A 178 -1.57 9.94 38.41
C THR A 178 -2.78 9.28 37.76
N SER A 179 -3.11 9.68 36.53
CA SER A 179 -4.27 9.12 35.83
C SER A 179 -4.06 7.69 35.31
N ALA A 180 -2.83 7.29 34.97
CA ALA A 180 -2.52 5.90 34.67
C ALA A 180 -2.78 5.01 35.88
N HIS A 181 -2.40 5.47 37.09
CA HIS A 181 -2.75 4.78 38.34
C HIS A 181 -4.25 4.81 38.63
N SER A 182 -4.96 5.89 38.29
CA SER A 182 -6.43 5.92 38.41
C SER A 182 -7.09 4.83 37.55
N ILE A 183 -6.61 4.65 36.32
CA ILE A 183 -7.05 3.58 35.40
C ILE A 183 -6.68 2.20 35.95
N ALA A 184 -5.45 2.03 36.45
CA ALA A 184 -4.97 0.77 37.01
C ALA A 184 -5.78 0.33 38.24
N ASP A 185 -6.06 1.24 39.16
CA ASP A 185 -6.90 0.97 40.33
C ASP A 185 -8.33 0.61 39.92
N ALA A 186 -8.93 1.37 39.01
CA ALA A 186 -10.26 1.09 38.49
C ALA A 186 -10.34 -0.29 37.82
N PHE A 187 -9.32 -0.64 37.03
CA PHE A 187 -9.16 -1.97 36.43
C PHE A 187 -9.12 -3.07 37.49
N MET A 188 -8.25 -2.95 38.50
CA MET A 188 -8.14 -3.93 39.58
C MET A 188 -9.45 -4.11 40.37
N LEU A 189 -10.19 -3.01 40.60
CA LEU A 189 -11.48 -3.05 41.28
C LEU A 189 -12.54 -3.81 40.49
N ILE A 190 -12.62 -3.61 39.17
CA ILE A 190 -13.55 -4.36 38.31
C ILE A 190 -13.08 -5.82 38.18
N GLN A 191 -11.80 -6.05 37.95
CA GLN A 191 -11.21 -7.38 37.76
C GLN A 191 -11.48 -8.31 38.97
N ARG A 192 -11.45 -7.77 40.19
CA ARG A 192 -11.78 -8.49 41.44
C ARG A 192 -13.26 -8.46 41.81
N GLY A 193 -14.11 -7.85 40.99
CA GLY A 193 -15.56 -7.82 41.14
C GLY A 193 -16.08 -6.84 42.20
N THR A 194 -15.33 -5.80 42.57
CA THR A 194 -15.78 -4.73 43.49
C THR A 194 -16.71 -3.72 42.82
N ALA A 195 -16.55 -3.48 41.52
CA ALA A 195 -17.39 -2.59 40.72
C ALA A 195 -17.71 -3.23 39.36
N ASP A 196 -18.80 -2.80 38.73
CA ASP A 196 -19.15 -3.17 37.35
C ASP A 196 -18.84 -2.04 36.36
N VAL A 197 -18.88 -0.78 36.82
CA VAL A 197 -18.57 0.42 36.03
C VAL A 197 -17.65 1.32 36.86
N MET A 198 -16.59 1.83 36.24
CA MET A 198 -15.71 2.83 36.85
C MET A 198 -15.48 3.98 35.87
N ILE A 199 -15.73 5.21 36.33
CA ILE A 199 -15.21 6.42 35.67
C ILE A 199 -13.77 6.58 36.13
N ALA A 200 -12.82 6.43 35.21
CA ALA A 200 -11.39 6.51 35.49
C ALA A 200 -10.72 7.60 34.65
N GLY A 201 -9.84 8.40 35.23
CA GLY A 201 -9.18 9.45 34.45
C GLY A 201 -8.29 10.39 35.24
N GLY A 202 -7.99 11.53 34.64
CA GLY A 202 -7.35 12.63 35.36
C GLY A 202 -7.50 13.97 34.67
N ALA A 203 -7.21 15.04 35.41
CA ALA A 203 -7.23 16.41 34.92
C ALA A 203 -6.15 17.24 35.61
N GLU A 204 -5.61 18.22 34.90
CA GLU A 204 -4.60 19.12 35.43
C GLU A 204 -4.79 20.53 34.86
N ALA A 205 -4.59 21.54 35.71
CA ALA A 205 -4.67 22.96 35.34
C ALA A 205 -3.66 23.77 36.16
N VAL A 206 -2.38 23.69 35.80
CA VAL A 206 -1.27 24.30 36.57
C VAL A 206 -0.53 25.39 35.81
N ILE A 207 -1.03 25.83 34.65
CA ILE A 207 -0.48 26.96 33.90
C ILE A 207 -0.81 28.26 34.64
N CYS A 208 0.01 28.54 35.65
CA CYS A 208 -0.04 29.74 36.50
C CYS A 208 1.40 30.12 36.89
N GLU A 209 1.55 31.27 37.52
CA GLU A 209 2.84 31.83 37.96
C GLU A 209 3.61 30.84 38.84
N MET A 210 2.93 30.20 39.78
CA MET A 210 3.55 29.22 40.69
C MET A 210 3.93 27.91 39.98
N GLY A 211 3.12 27.45 39.02
CA GLY A 211 3.40 26.25 38.25
C GLY A 211 4.61 26.45 37.32
N ILE A 212 4.56 27.45 36.44
CA ILE A 212 5.65 27.74 35.51
C ILE A 212 6.92 28.16 36.27
N GLY A 213 6.80 28.98 37.32
CA GLY A 213 7.92 29.39 38.16
C GLY A 213 8.57 28.22 38.90
N GLY A 214 7.77 27.33 39.47
CA GLY A 214 8.24 26.15 40.20
C GLY A 214 9.02 25.19 39.30
N PHE A 215 8.48 24.80 38.15
CA PHE A 215 9.18 23.91 37.23
C PHE A 215 10.39 24.58 36.55
N ASN A 216 10.39 25.90 36.37
CA ASN A 216 11.59 26.65 35.97
C ASN A 216 12.70 26.62 37.01
N ALA A 217 12.35 26.70 38.29
CA ALA A 217 13.33 26.61 39.39
C ALA A 217 14.01 25.24 39.42
N MET A 218 13.27 24.18 39.06
CA MET A 218 13.78 22.82 38.93
C MET A 218 14.48 22.55 37.58
N LYS A 219 14.49 23.52 36.66
CA LYS A 219 15.05 23.41 35.29
C LYS A 219 14.42 22.27 34.47
N ALA A 220 13.14 22.01 34.68
CA ALA A 220 12.44 20.90 34.01
C ALA A 220 11.74 21.34 32.70
N LEU A 221 11.44 22.63 32.56
CA LEU A 221 10.78 23.19 31.37
C LEU A 221 11.78 23.54 30.28
N SER A 222 11.38 23.35 29.02
CA SER A 222 12.07 23.94 27.87
C SER A 222 12.10 25.47 28.00
N THR A 223 13.20 26.09 27.56
CA THR A 223 13.37 27.55 27.57
C THR A 223 13.52 28.15 26.16
N ARG A 224 13.12 27.39 25.14
CA ARG A 224 13.12 27.75 23.71
C ARG A 224 12.04 28.79 23.36
N ASN A 225 12.15 29.98 23.94
CA ASN A 225 11.18 31.06 23.77
C ASN A 225 11.22 31.70 22.37
N ASP A 226 12.32 31.51 21.65
CA ASP A 226 12.54 31.93 20.27
C ASP A 226 11.71 31.11 19.27
N ASP A 227 11.46 29.83 19.57
CA ASP A 227 10.56 28.97 18.80
C ASP A 227 9.74 28.03 19.71
N PRO A 228 8.68 28.55 20.35
CA PRO A 228 7.80 27.76 21.22
C PRO A 228 7.17 26.56 20.51
N THR A 229 6.88 26.69 19.21
CA THR A 229 6.19 25.63 18.46
C THR A 229 7.06 24.39 18.33
N LYS A 230 8.37 24.55 18.24
CA LYS A 230 9.31 23.43 18.23
C LYS A 230 9.86 23.06 19.61
N ALA A 231 9.33 23.59 20.71
CA ALA A 231 9.90 23.32 22.04
C ALA A 231 9.66 21.88 22.51
N SER A 232 8.45 21.35 22.30
CA SER A 232 8.14 19.95 22.61
C SER A 232 8.59 19.04 21.47
N ARG A 233 9.72 18.38 21.63
CA ARG A 233 10.38 17.54 20.61
C ARG A 233 10.88 16.22 21.21
N PRO A 234 9.97 15.33 21.64
CA PRO A 234 10.35 14.06 22.24
C PRO A 234 11.34 13.27 21.38
N PHE A 235 12.34 12.68 22.03
CA PHE A 235 13.43 11.88 21.44
C PHE A 235 14.39 12.63 20.50
N ASP A 236 14.11 13.90 20.15
CA ASP A 236 14.98 14.72 19.32
C ASP A 236 16.27 15.06 20.06
N LYS A 237 17.40 15.03 19.37
CA LYS A 237 18.73 15.32 19.95
C LYS A 237 18.79 16.68 20.65
N ASN A 238 18.02 17.66 20.17
CA ASN A 238 18.06 19.05 20.64
C ASN A 238 16.95 19.37 21.66
N ARG A 239 16.34 18.36 22.28
CA ARG A 239 15.35 18.52 23.35
C ARG A 239 15.99 19.12 24.62
N ASP A 240 15.33 20.09 25.26
CA ASP A 240 15.87 20.85 26.39
C ASP A 240 14.96 20.91 27.63
N GLY A 241 13.87 20.15 27.65
CA GLY A 241 12.91 20.14 28.74
C GLY A 241 11.49 19.90 28.25
N PHE A 242 10.57 19.58 29.15
CA PHE A 242 9.17 19.37 28.76
C PHE A 242 8.45 20.71 28.56
N VAL A 243 7.36 20.69 27.79
CA VAL A 243 6.44 21.83 27.68
C VAL A 243 5.22 21.57 28.54
N MET A 244 4.89 22.47 29.46
CA MET A 244 3.71 22.30 30.32
C MET A 244 2.42 22.37 29.51
N GLY A 245 1.49 21.45 29.76
CA GLY A 245 0.14 21.51 29.20
C GLY A 245 -0.94 21.33 30.27
N GLU A 246 -2.19 21.57 29.88
CA GLU A 246 -3.37 21.41 30.73
C GLU A 246 -4.51 20.70 30.00
N GLY A 247 -5.45 20.15 30.77
CA GLY A 247 -6.61 19.45 30.20
C GLY A 247 -7.16 18.37 31.12
N GLY A 248 -8.04 17.52 30.57
CA GLY A 248 -8.64 16.39 31.28
C GLY A 248 -9.05 15.28 30.33
N ALA A 249 -8.97 14.03 30.80
CA ALA A 249 -9.31 12.86 30.03
C ALA A 249 -10.01 11.81 30.92
N THR A 250 -11.07 11.21 30.40
CA THR A 250 -11.91 10.24 31.11
C THR A 250 -12.16 9.00 30.26
N LEU A 251 -12.03 7.82 30.86
CA LEU A 251 -12.43 6.53 30.32
C LEU A 251 -13.54 5.93 31.18
N ILE A 252 -14.52 5.30 30.54
CA ILE A 252 -15.48 4.43 31.20
C ILE A 252 -14.95 3.00 31.09
N LEU A 253 -14.49 2.45 32.22
CA LEU A 253 -14.13 1.05 32.35
C LEU A 253 -15.32 0.24 32.82
N GLU A 254 -15.54 -0.93 32.23
CA GLU A 254 -16.73 -1.72 32.49
C GLU A 254 -16.44 -3.22 32.50
N GLU A 255 -17.12 -3.97 33.35
CA GLU A 255 -17.06 -5.43 33.36
C GLU A 255 -17.63 -5.98 32.04
N TYR A 256 -16.90 -6.86 31.37
CA TYR A 256 -17.22 -7.32 30.02
C TYR A 256 -18.64 -7.88 29.85
N GLU A 257 -19.11 -8.70 30.80
CA GLU A 257 -20.46 -9.26 30.71
C GLU A 257 -21.54 -8.21 31.05
N HIS A 258 -21.26 -7.25 31.92
CA HIS A 258 -22.11 -6.09 32.17
C HIS A 258 -22.27 -5.24 30.90
N ALA A 259 -21.16 -4.87 30.25
CA ALA A 259 -21.15 -4.14 28.99
C ALA A 259 -21.97 -4.87 27.91
N LYS A 260 -21.76 -6.18 27.76
CA LYS A 260 -22.54 -7.01 26.81
C LYS A 260 -24.02 -7.05 27.14
N ARG A 261 -24.41 -7.24 28.40
CA ARG A 261 -25.82 -7.32 28.81
C ARG A 261 -26.62 -6.06 28.45
N ARG A 262 -25.99 -4.88 28.54
CA ARG A 262 -26.63 -3.62 28.15
C ARG A 262 -26.42 -3.23 26.67
N GLY A 263 -25.72 -4.04 25.89
CA GLY A 263 -25.43 -3.75 24.48
C GLY A 263 -24.49 -2.56 24.27
N ALA A 264 -23.53 -2.35 25.18
CA ALA A 264 -22.58 -1.26 25.10
C ALA A 264 -21.68 -1.38 23.86
N ARG A 265 -21.29 -0.24 23.27
CA ARG A 265 -20.12 -0.19 22.38
C ARG A 265 -18.89 -0.52 23.22
N ILE A 266 -18.04 -1.41 22.71
CA ILE A 266 -16.75 -1.73 23.31
C ILE A 266 -15.67 -1.25 22.35
N TYR A 267 -14.79 -0.36 22.81
CA TYR A 267 -13.65 0.12 22.03
C TYR A 267 -12.54 -0.92 21.98
N THR A 268 -12.10 -1.36 23.16
CA THR A 268 -11.06 -2.38 23.33
C THR A 268 -11.11 -2.94 24.75
N GLU A 269 -10.33 -4.00 25.00
CA GLU A 269 -10.08 -4.55 26.33
C GLU A 269 -8.83 -3.94 26.94
N LEU A 270 -8.89 -3.58 28.23
CA LEU A 270 -7.70 -3.26 29.01
C LEU A 270 -7.14 -4.57 29.56
N ALA A 271 -6.07 -5.07 28.95
CA ALA A 271 -5.61 -6.44 29.19
C ALA A 271 -4.74 -6.61 30.44
N GLY A 272 -3.90 -5.62 30.78
CA GLY A 272 -2.98 -5.71 31.92
C GLY A 272 -2.40 -4.37 32.33
N ILE A 273 -1.84 -4.34 33.53
CA ILE A 273 -1.23 -3.16 34.16
C ILE A 273 0.10 -3.51 34.84
N GLY A 274 0.99 -2.53 34.96
CA GLY A 274 2.28 -2.69 35.64
C GLY A 274 2.60 -1.48 36.49
N LEU A 275 2.96 -1.72 37.76
CA LEU A 275 3.23 -0.68 38.75
C LEU A 275 4.56 -0.99 39.44
N THR A 276 5.51 -0.07 39.33
CA THR A 276 6.84 -0.17 39.94
C THR A 276 7.28 1.20 40.46
N GLY A 277 8.35 1.25 41.22
CA GLY A 277 9.00 2.49 41.61
C GLY A 277 10.51 2.36 41.51
N ASP A 278 11.16 3.41 41.00
CA ASP A 278 12.61 3.42 40.79
C ASP A 278 13.41 3.35 42.10
N ALA A 279 12.86 3.88 43.21
CA ALA A 279 13.57 4.02 44.49
C ALA A 279 14.97 4.68 44.38
N TYR A 280 15.15 5.56 43.40
CA TYR A 280 16.44 6.11 43.00
C TYR A 280 16.59 7.61 43.37
N HIS A 281 15.80 8.48 42.75
CA HIS A 281 15.85 9.93 42.97
C HIS A 281 14.44 10.52 42.93
N ILE A 282 14.23 11.68 43.57
CA ILE A 282 12.90 12.29 43.71
C ILE A 282 12.32 12.82 42.38
N THR A 283 13.17 13.20 41.43
CA THR A 283 12.75 13.79 40.13
C THR A 283 13.51 13.25 38.92
N GLU A 284 14.61 12.52 39.13
CA GLU A 284 15.43 12.01 38.03
C GLU A 284 15.12 10.52 37.87
N PRO A 285 14.80 10.04 36.65
CA PRO A 285 14.50 8.63 36.44
C PRO A 285 15.75 7.78 36.66
N ALA A 286 15.58 6.55 37.13
CA ALA A 286 16.69 5.61 37.27
C ALA A 286 17.43 5.42 35.94
N PRO A 287 18.78 5.36 35.94
CA PRO A 287 19.56 5.05 34.75
C PRO A 287 19.06 3.77 34.06
N GLU A 288 19.14 3.74 32.74
CA GLU A 288 18.71 2.60 31.91
C GLU A 288 17.21 2.27 32.00
N GLY A 289 16.43 3.04 32.76
CA GLY A 289 14.99 2.89 32.89
C GLY A 289 14.55 1.64 33.66
N GLU A 290 15.31 1.22 34.68
CA GLU A 290 15.06 0.00 35.47
C GLU A 290 13.59 -0.16 35.91
N GLY A 291 12.98 0.88 36.51
CA GLY A 291 11.58 0.82 36.92
C GLY A 291 10.62 0.72 35.74
N LEU A 292 10.90 1.39 34.61
CA LEU A 292 10.10 1.30 33.39
C LEU A 292 10.13 -0.11 32.78
N VAL A 293 11.31 -0.77 32.78
CA VAL A 293 11.44 -2.17 32.37
C VAL A 293 10.57 -3.06 33.26
N GLY A 294 10.62 -2.86 34.57
CA GLY A 294 9.78 -3.60 35.52
C GLY A 294 8.28 -3.35 35.30
N ALA A 295 7.87 -2.12 35.04
CA ALA A 295 6.48 -1.76 34.78
C ALA A 295 5.96 -2.42 33.50
N MET A 296 6.67 -2.27 32.38
CA MET A 296 6.28 -2.88 31.10
C MET A 296 6.27 -4.41 31.18
N THR A 297 7.27 -5.03 31.81
CA THR A 297 7.34 -6.48 31.98
C THR A 297 6.17 -7.00 32.84
N THR A 298 5.82 -6.27 33.91
CA THR A 298 4.68 -6.63 34.77
C THR A 298 3.36 -6.48 34.03
N ALA A 299 3.20 -5.43 33.22
CA ALA A 299 2.00 -5.22 32.41
C ALA A 299 1.80 -6.32 31.37
N LEU A 300 2.87 -6.73 30.67
CA LEU A 300 2.86 -7.87 29.76
C LEU A 300 2.48 -9.17 30.48
N ALA A 301 3.06 -9.41 31.65
CA ALA A 301 2.76 -10.59 32.46
C ALA A 301 1.29 -10.63 32.94
N ASP A 302 0.72 -9.49 33.40
CA ASP A 302 -0.68 -9.44 33.82
C ASP A 302 -1.65 -9.58 32.63
N ALA A 303 -1.27 -9.07 31.45
CA ALA A 303 -1.99 -9.26 30.20
C ALA A 303 -1.84 -10.68 29.61
N ASN A 304 -0.91 -11.48 30.13
CA ASN A 304 -0.49 -12.76 29.55
C ASN A 304 -0.09 -12.62 28.07
N MET A 305 0.67 -11.57 27.76
CA MET A 305 1.20 -11.25 26.43
C MET A 305 2.73 -11.29 26.45
N LYS A 306 3.32 -11.52 25.29
CA LYS A 306 4.77 -11.46 25.08
C LYS A 306 5.17 -10.12 24.47
N PRO A 307 6.45 -9.69 24.58
CA PRO A 307 6.93 -8.49 23.91
C PRO A 307 6.65 -8.49 22.40
N GLU A 308 6.66 -9.66 21.75
CA GLU A 308 6.39 -9.80 20.32
C GLU A 308 4.93 -9.48 19.93
N ASP A 309 4.00 -9.54 20.88
CA ASP A 309 2.57 -9.30 20.66
C ASP A 309 2.22 -7.80 20.68
N ILE A 310 3.18 -6.91 20.98
CA ILE A 310 2.94 -5.46 21.07
C ILE A 310 3.28 -4.79 19.74
N ASP A 311 2.32 -4.08 19.15
CA ASP A 311 2.48 -3.42 17.85
C ASP A 311 3.01 -2.00 17.94
N VAL A 312 2.63 -1.23 18.96
CA VAL A 312 2.94 0.21 19.09
C VAL A 312 3.09 0.59 20.56
N VAL A 313 3.99 1.54 20.84
CA VAL A 313 4.13 2.17 22.16
C VAL A 313 3.80 3.66 22.06
N ASN A 314 2.76 4.10 22.77
CA ASN A 314 2.56 5.51 23.08
C ASN A 314 3.41 5.81 24.33
N ALA A 315 4.56 6.44 24.09
CA ALA A 315 5.57 6.66 25.10
C ALA A 315 5.22 7.81 26.04
N HIS A 316 5.85 7.81 27.21
CA HIS A 316 5.86 8.97 28.09
C HIS A 316 6.55 10.16 27.42
N GLY A 317 7.66 9.96 26.69
CA GLY A 317 8.30 10.89 25.76
C GLY A 317 8.10 12.37 26.10
N THR A 318 8.68 12.82 27.21
CA THR A 318 8.44 14.15 27.78
C THR A 318 9.24 15.26 27.12
N SER A 319 10.13 14.95 26.18
CA SER A 319 11.07 15.93 25.61
C SER A 319 12.13 16.38 26.63
N THR A 320 12.38 15.59 27.66
CA THR A 320 13.50 15.80 28.60
C THR A 320 14.65 14.86 28.26
N TYR A 321 15.89 15.31 28.51
CA TYR A 321 17.08 14.53 28.17
C TYR A 321 17.06 13.12 28.81
N TYR A 322 16.88 13.06 30.13
CA TYR A 322 16.93 11.80 30.88
C TYR A 322 15.75 10.88 30.62
N ASN A 323 14.51 11.41 30.55
CA ASN A 323 13.35 10.57 30.30
C ASN A 323 13.46 9.85 28.96
N ASP A 324 13.60 10.61 27.88
CA ASP A 324 13.47 10.06 26.53
C ASP A 324 14.61 9.07 26.23
N LYS A 325 15.81 9.33 26.79
CA LYS A 325 16.95 8.40 26.76
C LYS A 325 16.64 7.11 27.54
N ASN A 326 16.28 7.22 28.82
CA ASN A 326 16.07 6.04 29.68
C ASN A 326 14.84 5.23 29.24
N GLU A 327 13.79 5.89 28.74
CA GLU A 327 12.62 5.24 28.17
C GLU A 327 12.96 4.50 26.87
N SER A 328 13.77 5.10 25.98
CA SER A 328 14.27 4.40 24.79
C SER A 328 15.06 3.14 25.16
N MET A 329 15.90 3.22 26.20
CA MET A 329 16.66 2.07 26.72
C MET A 329 15.74 1.00 27.33
N ALA A 330 14.72 1.41 28.07
CA ALA A 330 13.75 0.49 28.67
C ALA A 330 12.93 -0.25 27.61
N VAL A 331 12.43 0.47 26.59
CA VAL A 331 11.72 -0.11 25.45
C VAL A 331 12.63 -1.13 24.75
N LYS A 332 13.88 -0.75 24.47
CA LYS A 332 14.85 -1.70 23.89
C LYS A 332 15.08 -2.93 24.76
N THR A 333 15.16 -2.76 26.08
CA THR A 333 15.40 -3.86 27.02
C THR A 333 14.22 -4.85 27.03
N VAL A 334 12.98 -4.33 26.98
CA VAL A 334 11.77 -5.17 27.01
C VAL A 334 11.48 -5.82 25.66
N PHE A 335 11.62 -5.06 24.55
CA PHE A 335 11.19 -5.49 23.22
C PHE A 335 12.35 -5.99 22.33
N GLY A 336 13.60 -5.89 22.77
CA GLY A 336 14.77 -6.36 22.03
C GLY A 336 14.88 -5.71 20.65
N GLU A 337 15.18 -6.52 19.62
CA GLU A 337 15.30 -6.06 18.23
C GLU A 337 14.02 -5.41 17.68
N ARG A 338 12.85 -5.74 18.24
CA ARG A 338 11.57 -5.16 17.80
C ARG A 338 11.48 -3.67 18.12
N ALA A 339 12.18 -3.19 19.14
CA ALA A 339 12.23 -1.75 19.48
C ALA A 339 12.75 -0.87 18.32
N TYR A 340 13.54 -1.45 17.41
CA TYR A 340 14.06 -0.76 16.22
C TYR A 340 13.09 -0.74 15.03
N LYS A 341 11.95 -1.42 15.13
CA LYS A 341 11.00 -1.60 14.02
C LYS A 341 9.58 -1.25 14.40
N MET A 342 9.23 -1.34 15.68
CA MET A 342 7.91 -0.95 16.17
C MET A 342 7.85 0.57 16.38
N PRO A 343 6.75 1.24 16.01
CA PRO A 343 6.58 2.65 16.27
C PRO A 343 6.53 2.89 17.77
N VAL A 344 7.37 3.82 18.18
CA VAL A 344 7.32 4.46 19.48
C VAL A 344 7.04 5.92 19.20
N HIS A 345 5.94 6.45 19.73
CA HIS A 345 5.55 7.83 19.46
C HIS A 345 5.18 8.55 20.77
N SER A 346 5.25 9.88 20.76
CA SER A 346 4.79 10.70 21.89
C SER A 346 3.88 11.82 21.41
N ILE A 347 2.62 11.75 21.82
CA ILE A 347 1.64 12.80 21.55
C ILE A 347 1.91 14.09 22.33
N LYS A 348 2.79 14.07 23.35
CA LYS A 348 3.21 15.26 24.09
C LYS A 348 3.94 16.28 23.20
N SER A 349 4.46 15.83 22.06
CA SER A 349 4.93 16.71 21.00
C SER A 349 3.88 17.74 20.55
N MET A 350 2.59 17.37 20.59
CA MET A 350 1.46 18.20 20.18
C MET A 350 0.73 18.86 21.35
N ILE A 351 0.47 18.12 22.43
CA ILE A 351 -0.34 18.59 23.56
C ILE A 351 0.48 19.11 24.75
N GLY A 352 1.81 19.07 24.67
CA GLY A 352 2.66 19.25 25.84
C GLY A 352 2.44 18.16 26.89
N HIS A 353 2.92 18.39 28.11
CA HIS A 353 2.82 17.46 29.21
C HIS A 353 1.72 17.89 30.18
N LEU A 354 0.58 17.18 30.14
CA LEU A 354 -0.59 17.41 31.00
C LEU A 354 -0.45 16.84 32.43
N LEU A 355 0.77 16.59 32.88
CA LEU A 355 1.11 16.06 34.21
C LEU A 355 0.15 14.94 34.66
N GLY A 356 -0.67 15.17 35.68
CA GLY A 356 -1.57 14.16 36.23
C GLY A 356 -2.64 13.64 35.27
N ALA A 357 -2.96 14.35 34.19
CA ALA A 357 -3.91 13.90 33.16
C ALA A 357 -3.23 13.12 32.01
N ALA A 358 -1.89 13.09 31.95
CA ALA A 358 -1.13 12.51 30.84
C ALA A 358 -1.49 11.05 30.56
N GLY A 359 -1.49 10.19 31.60
CA GLY A 359 -1.80 8.77 31.44
C GLY A 359 -3.18 8.49 30.85
N ALA A 360 -4.21 9.22 31.26
CA ALA A 360 -5.55 9.04 30.70
C ALA A 360 -5.68 9.54 29.26
N ILE A 361 -5.12 10.71 28.94
CA ILE A 361 -5.22 11.24 27.56
C ILE A 361 -4.38 10.39 26.58
N GLU A 362 -3.25 9.86 27.03
CA GLU A 362 -2.42 8.91 26.27
C GLU A 362 -3.11 7.56 26.10
N ALA A 363 -3.79 7.05 27.14
CA ALA A 363 -4.59 5.83 27.03
C ALA A 363 -5.74 6.01 26.00
N ILE A 364 -6.42 7.15 26.00
CA ILE A 364 -7.45 7.45 24.99
C ILE A 364 -6.84 7.48 23.59
N ALA A 365 -5.68 8.14 23.41
CA ALA A 365 -4.99 8.13 22.12
C ALA A 365 -4.62 6.71 21.67
N SER A 366 -4.13 5.85 22.57
CA SER A 366 -3.81 4.44 22.27
C SER A 366 -5.06 3.63 21.91
N VAL A 367 -6.18 3.84 22.61
CA VAL A 367 -7.47 3.23 22.25
C VAL A 367 -7.90 3.65 20.84
N LEU A 368 -7.78 4.93 20.52
CA LEU A 368 -8.13 5.46 19.21
C LEU A 368 -7.18 4.97 18.11
N THR A 369 -5.89 4.77 18.41
CA THR A 369 -4.94 4.11 17.50
C THR A 369 -5.38 2.69 17.17
N ILE A 370 -5.79 1.89 18.16
CA ILE A 370 -6.31 0.53 17.93
C ILE A 370 -7.57 0.57 17.05
N VAL A 371 -8.49 1.48 17.37
CA VAL A 371 -9.80 1.57 16.70
C VAL A 371 -9.70 2.06 15.27
N ASN A 372 -8.79 2.99 15.00
CA ASN A 372 -8.64 3.63 13.69
C ASN A 372 -7.51 3.03 12.84
N GLY A 373 -6.62 2.20 13.41
CA GLY A 373 -5.47 1.65 12.71
C GLY A 373 -4.39 2.67 12.34
N VAL A 374 -4.36 3.84 13.00
CA VAL A 374 -3.43 4.94 12.70
C VAL A 374 -2.63 5.32 13.94
N VAL A 375 -1.30 5.46 13.78
CA VAL A 375 -0.40 5.96 14.82
C VAL A 375 -0.19 7.48 14.66
N PRO A 376 -0.51 8.31 15.68
CA PRO A 376 -0.19 9.74 15.66
C PRO A 376 1.31 10.02 15.56
N PRO A 377 1.73 11.14 14.93
CA PRO A 377 3.13 11.48 14.81
C PRO A 377 3.74 11.92 16.14
N THR A 378 5.07 11.84 16.24
CA THR A 378 5.86 12.68 17.15
C THR A 378 6.30 13.91 16.34
N ILE A 379 5.60 15.04 16.47
CA ILE A 379 5.99 16.27 15.75
C ILE A 379 7.29 16.85 16.33
N ASN A 380 7.96 17.70 15.55
CA ASN A 380 9.23 18.36 15.92
C ASN A 380 10.45 17.43 16.14
N TYR A 381 10.35 16.15 15.76
CA TYR A 381 11.51 15.24 15.70
C TYR A 381 12.26 15.49 14.39
N GLU A 382 13.36 16.23 14.45
CA GLU A 382 14.12 16.73 13.28
C GLU A 382 15.52 16.13 13.20
N GLU A 383 16.17 15.90 14.35
CA GLU A 383 17.52 15.35 14.44
C GLU A 383 17.54 14.10 15.33
N LYS A 384 17.94 12.98 14.72
CA LYS A 384 18.07 11.70 15.41
C LYS A 384 19.12 11.79 16.53
N ASP A 385 18.70 11.44 17.75
CA ASP A 385 19.60 11.27 18.89
C ASP A 385 20.23 9.86 18.87
N PRO A 386 21.56 9.72 18.80
CA PRO A 386 22.24 8.43 18.92
C PRO A 386 21.98 7.70 20.24
N GLU A 387 21.55 8.40 21.30
CA GLU A 387 21.21 7.82 22.59
C GLU A 387 19.75 7.33 22.66
N CYS A 388 18.90 7.69 21.69
CA CYS A 388 17.51 7.24 21.58
C CYS A 388 17.37 6.23 20.43
N LEU A 389 17.67 4.96 20.72
CA LEU A 389 17.76 3.87 19.73
C LEU A 389 16.43 3.11 19.57
N ILE A 390 15.38 3.81 19.17
CA ILE A 390 14.02 3.28 18.92
C ILE A 390 13.53 3.72 17.54
N SER A 391 12.54 3.01 16.97
CA SER A 391 11.87 3.48 15.74
C SER A 391 10.82 4.53 16.08
N ASN A 392 11.05 5.75 15.60
CA ASN A 392 10.01 6.79 15.53
C ASN A 392 9.29 6.78 14.16
N GLU A 393 9.49 5.73 13.35
CA GLU A 393 8.83 5.59 12.05
C GLU A 393 7.38 5.14 12.24
N ARG A 394 6.45 5.71 11.47
CA ARG A 394 5.02 5.45 11.54
C ARG A 394 4.69 4.04 11.01
N LEU A 395 3.93 3.22 11.76
CA LEU A 395 3.24 2.06 11.18
C LEU A 395 1.97 2.58 10.50
N GLU A 396 1.87 2.31 9.20
CA GLU A 396 0.69 2.55 8.38
C GLU A 396 0.03 1.18 8.12
N PHE A 397 -1.24 1.01 8.54
CA PHE A 397 -2.00 -0.20 8.20
C PHE A 397 -2.37 -0.19 6.71
N LEU A 398 -2.49 -1.40 6.15
CA LEU A 398 -2.47 -1.79 4.72
C LEU A 398 -3.41 -1.04 3.73
N GLY A 399 -4.27 -0.12 4.17
CA GLY A 399 -5.05 0.77 3.30
C GLY A 399 -4.39 2.14 3.08
N ASP A 400 -3.61 2.62 4.05
CA ASP A 400 -2.99 3.94 4.06
C ASP A 400 -1.81 4.03 3.08
N ALA A 401 -0.99 2.97 2.99
CA ALA A 401 0.26 2.99 2.24
C ALA A 401 0.08 3.32 0.74
N VAL A 402 -1.04 2.94 0.11
CA VAL A 402 -1.30 3.25 -1.31
C VAL A 402 -1.68 4.71 -1.48
N LEU A 403 -2.65 5.22 -0.70
CA LEU A 403 -3.05 6.62 -0.76
C LEU A 403 -1.91 7.56 -0.39
N ASP A 404 -1.13 7.18 0.62
CA ASP A 404 0.04 7.95 1.05
C ASP A 404 1.17 7.93 0.02
N LEU A 405 1.43 6.79 -0.66
CA LEU A 405 2.39 6.73 -1.77
C LEU A 405 1.95 7.62 -2.93
N ILE A 406 0.65 7.62 -3.27
CA ILE A 406 0.05 8.46 -4.33
C ILE A 406 0.21 9.94 -4.02
N VAL A 407 -0.17 10.31 -2.79
CA VAL A 407 -0.11 11.70 -2.33
C VAL A 407 1.35 12.14 -2.24
N ALA A 408 2.25 11.29 -1.73
CA ALA A 408 3.68 11.57 -1.71
C ALA A 408 4.23 11.73 -3.14
N GLU A 409 3.99 10.79 -4.04
CA GLU A 409 4.45 10.85 -5.43
C GLU A 409 3.93 12.12 -6.13
N TYR A 410 2.65 12.44 -5.99
CA TYR A 410 2.05 13.65 -6.53
C TYR A 410 2.68 14.93 -5.96
N LEU A 411 2.90 14.97 -4.64
CA LEU A 411 3.50 16.13 -3.97
C LEU A 411 4.96 16.32 -4.36
N TYR A 412 5.77 15.25 -4.40
CA TYR A 412 7.17 15.30 -4.85
C TYR A 412 7.29 15.69 -6.32
N LYS A 413 6.38 15.22 -7.18
CA LYS A 413 6.37 15.54 -8.62
C LYS A 413 6.00 17.00 -8.90
N ASN A 414 5.04 17.55 -8.17
CA ASN A 414 4.50 18.89 -8.45
C ASN A 414 5.13 20.00 -7.58
N PHE A 415 5.78 19.66 -6.47
CA PHE A 415 6.40 20.62 -5.54
C PHE A 415 7.83 20.21 -5.13
N PRO A 416 8.76 19.99 -6.09
CA PRO A 416 10.07 19.40 -5.83
C PRO A 416 11.07 20.28 -5.05
N LEU A 417 10.71 21.54 -4.74
CA LEU A 417 11.59 22.52 -4.08
C LEU A 417 11.20 22.81 -2.62
N ASN A 418 10.15 22.16 -2.10
CA ASN A 418 9.68 22.36 -0.73
C ASN A 418 10.42 21.42 0.25
N GLU A 419 10.67 21.89 1.47
CA GLU A 419 11.30 21.08 2.53
C GLU A 419 10.36 19.96 3.00
N GLU A 420 10.92 18.82 3.43
CA GLU A 420 10.20 17.58 3.77
C GLU A 420 9.12 17.79 4.86
N GLY A 421 9.34 18.73 5.79
CA GLY A 421 8.36 19.10 6.82
C GLY A 421 7.10 19.79 6.29
N ASP A 422 7.20 20.61 5.23
CA ASP A 422 6.04 21.27 4.61
C ASP A 422 5.23 20.28 3.78
N LEU A 423 5.90 19.37 3.09
CA LEU A 423 5.25 18.28 2.32
C LEU A 423 4.51 17.31 3.26
N THR A 424 5.05 17.06 4.45
CA THR A 424 4.39 16.25 5.50
C THR A 424 3.07 16.86 5.96
N LYS A 425 3.02 18.19 6.10
CA LYS A 425 1.81 18.92 6.47
C LYS A 425 0.75 18.95 5.35
N PHE A 426 1.17 19.08 4.09
CA PHE A 426 0.26 18.96 2.96
C PHE A 426 -0.27 17.54 2.79
N ARG A 427 0.58 16.54 3.00
CA ARG A 427 0.22 15.12 3.00
C ARG A 427 -0.84 14.83 4.06
N SER A 428 -0.64 15.28 5.30
CA SER A 428 -1.60 15.04 6.40
C SER A 428 -2.99 15.66 6.17
N ILE A 429 -3.07 16.78 5.45
CA ILE A 429 -4.34 17.40 5.04
C ILE A 429 -5.06 16.55 3.99
N LEU A 430 -4.32 16.01 3.01
CA LEU A 430 -4.87 15.28 1.87
C LEU A 430 -5.34 13.87 2.26
N VAL A 431 -4.72 13.25 3.26
CA VAL A 431 -5.12 11.93 3.78
C VAL A 431 -6.00 12.00 5.03
N ASN A 432 -6.44 13.20 5.42
CA ASN A 432 -7.33 13.38 6.56
C ASN A 432 -8.74 12.85 6.24
N LYS A 433 -9.33 12.08 7.17
CA LYS A 433 -10.63 11.44 6.97
C LYS A 433 -11.77 12.42 6.69
N LYS A 434 -11.77 13.60 7.31
CA LYS A 434 -12.79 14.62 7.07
C LYS A 434 -12.67 15.20 5.66
N PHE A 435 -11.45 15.47 5.21
CA PHE A 435 -11.20 15.92 3.84
C PHE A 435 -11.66 14.87 2.82
N LEU A 436 -11.31 13.60 3.05
CA LEU A 436 -11.67 12.48 2.19
C LEU A 436 -13.19 12.24 2.19
N ALA A 437 -13.85 12.31 3.34
CA ALA A 437 -15.30 12.24 3.44
C ALA A 437 -15.99 13.41 2.71
N GLU A 438 -15.45 14.63 2.80
CA GLU A 438 -15.96 15.76 2.02
C GLU A 438 -15.83 15.52 0.52
N ARG A 439 -14.68 14.99 0.06
CA ARG A 439 -14.50 14.61 -1.35
C ARG A 439 -15.44 13.48 -1.76
N ALA A 440 -15.66 12.49 -0.89
CA ALA A 440 -16.63 11.41 -1.08
C ALA A 440 -18.05 11.94 -1.27
N LYS A 441 -18.45 12.94 -0.47
CA LYS A 441 -19.74 13.64 -0.61
C LYS A 441 -19.81 14.42 -1.92
N VAL A 442 -18.73 15.10 -2.29
CA VAL A 442 -18.60 15.83 -3.57
C VAL A 442 -18.76 14.89 -4.76
N ILE A 443 -18.32 13.63 -4.68
CA ILE A 443 -18.55 12.60 -5.71
C ILE A 443 -19.76 11.70 -5.40
N ASN A 444 -20.62 12.12 -4.45
CA ASN A 444 -21.87 11.45 -4.09
C ASN A 444 -21.70 9.94 -3.85
N LEU A 445 -20.55 9.53 -3.28
CA LEU A 445 -20.20 8.13 -3.05
C LEU A 445 -21.21 7.44 -2.13
N GLN A 446 -21.87 8.22 -1.28
CA GLN A 446 -22.97 7.82 -0.41
C GLN A 446 -24.09 7.00 -1.07
N LYS A 447 -24.38 7.21 -2.36
CA LYS A 447 -25.47 6.47 -3.04
C LYS A 447 -25.12 5.02 -3.35
N TYR A 448 -23.84 4.65 -3.29
CA TYR A 448 -23.34 3.31 -3.59
C TYR A 448 -23.11 2.45 -2.34
N LEU A 449 -23.19 3.07 -1.16
CA LEU A 449 -23.10 2.40 0.13
C LEU A 449 -24.51 1.97 0.58
N LEU A 450 -24.95 0.75 0.25
CA LEU A 450 -26.30 0.28 0.61
C LEU A 450 -26.28 -1.16 1.16
N ALA A 451 -26.55 -1.30 2.47
CA ALA A 451 -27.52 -2.24 3.08
C ALA A 451 -27.29 -2.52 4.60
N SER A 452 -27.18 -1.50 5.46
CA SER A 452 -27.57 -1.59 6.89
C SER A 452 -27.79 -0.23 7.56
N PHE A 453 -27.98 0.84 6.78
CA PHE A 453 -27.93 2.23 7.25
C PHE A 453 -29.14 2.71 8.06
N THR A 454 -30.19 1.91 8.21
CA THR A 454 -31.37 2.31 8.99
C THR A 454 -31.08 2.42 10.50
N ALA A 455 -29.97 1.87 10.98
CA ALA A 455 -29.58 1.89 12.40
C ALA A 455 -28.59 3.00 12.78
N LEU A 456 -27.97 3.72 11.82
CA LEU A 456 -26.85 4.64 12.08
C LEU A 456 -27.18 6.14 11.92
N LYS A 457 -28.43 6.46 11.57
CA LYS A 457 -28.87 7.86 11.36
C LYS A 457 -28.82 8.77 12.60
N SER A 458 -28.45 8.24 13.77
CA SER A 458 -28.37 9.01 15.02
C SER A 458 -26.95 9.44 15.42
N ILE A 459 -25.92 9.17 14.60
CA ILE A 459 -24.52 9.50 14.91
C ILE A 459 -23.85 10.04 13.64
N GLU A 460 -23.75 11.35 13.49
CA GLU A 460 -23.10 12.02 12.34
C GLU A 460 -21.64 11.59 12.14
N ASP A 461 -20.91 11.28 13.22
CA ASP A 461 -19.48 10.95 13.17
C ASP A 461 -19.17 9.62 12.46
N GLY A 462 -20.06 8.62 12.55
CA GLY A 462 -19.83 7.31 11.90
C GLY A 462 -20.03 7.34 10.39
N TYR A 463 -20.79 8.30 9.87
CA TYR A 463 -21.12 8.40 8.46
C TYR A 463 -19.95 8.94 7.62
N ASP A 464 -19.25 9.94 8.16
CA ASP A 464 -18.10 10.56 7.50
C ASP A 464 -16.89 9.61 7.47
N THR A 465 -16.68 8.83 8.53
CA THR A 465 -15.64 7.78 8.53
C THR A 465 -15.89 6.74 7.44
N ILE A 466 -17.12 6.23 7.30
CA ILE A 466 -17.45 5.24 6.26
C ILE A 466 -17.28 5.83 4.85
N LEU A 467 -17.65 7.10 4.67
CA LEU A 467 -17.46 7.80 3.41
C LEU A 467 -15.99 8.04 3.08
N SER A 468 -15.17 8.37 4.08
CA SER A 468 -13.72 8.46 3.95
C SER A 468 -13.14 7.14 3.50
N ASP A 469 -13.40 6.06 4.24
CA ASP A 469 -12.87 4.72 3.96
C ASP A 469 -13.31 4.23 2.57
N ALA A 470 -14.56 4.53 2.17
CA ALA A 470 -15.06 4.20 0.84
C ALA A 470 -14.36 5.01 -0.27
N TYR A 471 -14.04 6.27 -0.01
CA TYR A 471 -13.37 7.16 -0.95
C TYR A 471 -11.88 6.83 -1.07
N GLU A 472 -11.24 6.47 0.05
CA GLU A 472 -9.89 5.90 0.11
C GLU A 472 -9.83 4.60 -0.68
N ALA A 473 -10.75 3.67 -0.43
CA ALA A 473 -10.84 2.42 -1.19
C ALA A 473 -11.09 2.66 -2.69
N LEU A 474 -11.84 3.70 -3.04
CA LEU A 474 -12.05 4.12 -4.42
C LEU A 474 -10.76 4.69 -5.04
N ILE A 475 -10.03 5.58 -4.35
CA ILE A 475 -8.77 6.13 -4.85
C ILE A 475 -7.72 5.02 -4.96
N GLY A 476 -7.58 4.19 -3.94
CA GLY A 476 -6.72 3.02 -3.95
C GLY A 476 -7.10 2.08 -5.09
N ALA A 477 -8.38 1.80 -5.32
CA ALA A 477 -8.82 1.00 -6.46
C ALA A 477 -8.53 1.68 -7.80
N ILE A 478 -8.71 2.99 -7.94
CA ILE A 478 -8.40 3.74 -9.17
C ILE A 478 -6.90 3.70 -9.42
N PHE A 479 -6.07 3.89 -8.41
CA PHE A 479 -4.62 3.93 -8.58
C PHE A 479 -3.99 2.53 -8.74
N LEU A 480 -4.52 1.53 -8.05
CA LEU A 480 -4.16 0.12 -8.27
C LEU A 480 -4.66 -0.38 -9.63
N ASP A 481 -5.79 0.13 -10.15
CA ASP A 481 -6.25 -0.13 -11.53
C ASP A 481 -5.53 0.76 -12.56
N SER A 482 -4.90 1.85 -12.11
CA SER A 482 -3.87 2.60 -12.86
C SER A 482 -2.51 1.92 -12.79
N GLY A 483 -2.38 0.86 -11.99
CA GLY A 483 -1.18 0.06 -11.84
C GLY A 483 -0.73 -0.42 -13.21
N ALA A 484 0.44 0.07 -13.62
CA ALA A 484 1.21 -0.33 -14.79
C ALA A 484 0.34 -1.05 -15.85
N THR A 485 -0.59 -0.32 -16.47
CA THR A 485 -1.27 -0.85 -17.65
C THR A 485 -0.20 -0.97 -18.72
N GLY A 486 0.29 -2.19 -18.93
CA GLY A 486 1.20 -2.53 -20.01
C GLY A 486 0.67 -1.96 -21.32
N LEU A 487 1.32 -0.93 -21.83
CA LEU A 487 1.12 -0.44 -23.18
C LEU A 487 1.98 -1.32 -24.08
N LEU A 488 1.45 -2.48 -24.46
CA LEU A 488 1.96 -3.23 -25.60
C LEU A 488 0.79 -3.71 -26.47
N TRP A 489 0.01 -2.74 -26.97
CA TRP A 489 -1.09 -2.99 -27.93
C TRP A 489 -0.63 -2.89 -29.39
N VAL A 490 0.60 -3.31 -29.70
CA VAL A 490 1.06 -3.31 -31.09
C VAL A 490 0.66 -4.63 -31.76
N SER A 491 -0.54 -4.64 -32.33
CA SER A 491 -1.23 -5.90 -32.64
C SER A 491 -0.83 -6.57 -33.95
N ASN A 492 -0.16 -5.87 -34.90
CA ASN A 492 0.31 -6.48 -36.16
C ASN A 492 1.45 -5.70 -36.85
N ARG A 493 2.43 -6.44 -37.37
CA ARG A 493 3.49 -5.93 -38.26
C ARG A 493 2.98 -5.79 -39.69
N ILE A 494 3.38 -4.72 -40.38
CA ILE A 494 3.10 -4.43 -41.79
C ILE A 494 4.45 -4.26 -42.49
N GLY A 495 4.80 -5.21 -43.36
CA GLY A 495 5.97 -5.15 -44.23
C GLY A 495 5.75 -4.27 -45.47
N VAL A 496 6.82 -4.10 -46.24
CA VAL A 496 6.77 -3.29 -47.47
C VAL A 496 5.91 -3.99 -48.53
N ASN A 497 5.01 -3.23 -49.15
CA ASN A 497 3.94 -3.68 -50.04
C ASN A 497 2.89 -4.58 -49.38
N GLU A 498 2.93 -4.74 -48.06
CA GLU A 498 1.84 -5.32 -47.30
C GLU A 498 0.83 -4.23 -46.91
N SER A 499 -0.38 -4.67 -46.58
CA SER A 499 -1.42 -3.79 -46.09
C SER A 499 -2.32 -4.53 -45.11
N PHE A 500 -2.87 -3.79 -44.16
CA PHE A 500 -3.99 -4.24 -43.34
C PHE A 500 -5.22 -3.42 -43.72
N SER A 501 -6.39 -4.06 -43.71
CA SER A 501 -7.65 -3.38 -43.98
C SER A 501 -8.68 -3.72 -42.92
N PHE A 502 -9.52 -2.74 -42.60
CA PHE A 502 -10.67 -2.95 -41.73
C PHE A 502 -11.91 -2.31 -42.32
N ASN A 503 -13.03 -3.02 -42.17
CA ASN A 503 -14.33 -2.61 -42.64
C ASN A 503 -15.26 -2.42 -41.44
N LYS A 504 -15.92 -1.28 -41.35
CA LYS A 504 -16.86 -1.00 -40.26
C LYS A 504 -18.12 -0.34 -40.79
N GLU A 505 -19.26 -0.96 -40.52
CA GLU A 505 -20.57 -0.32 -40.68
C GLU A 505 -20.71 0.81 -39.65
N LEU A 506 -21.00 2.02 -40.12
CA LEU A 506 -21.22 3.19 -39.28
C LEU A 506 -22.71 3.31 -38.98
N LYS A 507 -23.19 2.53 -38.00
CA LYS A 507 -24.61 2.49 -37.62
C LYS A 507 -25.15 3.88 -37.31
N GLY A 508 -26.24 4.23 -38.01
CA GLY A 508 -26.93 5.51 -37.89
C GLY A 508 -26.16 6.71 -38.41
N TYR A 509 -25.10 6.54 -39.18
CA TYR A 509 -24.35 7.62 -39.82
C TYR A 509 -25.28 8.64 -40.51
N ILE A 510 -25.04 9.92 -40.28
CA ILE A 510 -25.79 11.02 -40.89
C ILE A 510 -25.13 11.36 -42.22
N ASP A 511 -25.85 11.12 -43.32
CA ASP A 511 -25.33 11.38 -44.67
C ASP A 511 -24.87 12.84 -44.82
N GLY A 512 -23.70 13.03 -45.44
CA GLY A 512 -23.06 14.34 -45.60
C GLY A 512 -22.29 14.88 -44.39
N THR A 513 -22.10 14.11 -43.30
CA THR A 513 -21.22 14.50 -42.17
C THR A 513 -19.84 13.86 -42.29
N ASP A 514 -18.80 14.51 -41.76
CA ASP A 514 -17.45 13.95 -41.79
C ASP A 514 -17.29 12.78 -40.80
N VAL A 515 -16.44 11.82 -41.18
CA VAL A 515 -15.87 10.80 -40.31
C VAL A 515 -14.49 11.30 -39.85
N ASN A 516 -14.27 11.32 -38.53
CA ASN A 516 -12.97 11.55 -37.92
C ASN A 516 -12.28 10.21 -37.68
N LEU A 517 -11.15 9.98 -38.37
CA LEU A 517 -10.31 8.81 -38.19
C LEU A 517 -9.08 9.17 -37.37
N ARG A 518 -8.93 8.54 -36.21
CA ARG A 518 -7.73 8.58 -35.38
C ARG A 518 -7.04 7.23 -35.49
N MET A 519 -5.74 7.25 -35.69
CA MET A 519 -4.94 6.04 -35.75
C MET A 519 -3.59 6.32 -35.13
N ARG A 520 -3.01 5.31 -34.47
CA ARG A 520 -1.63 5.36 -34.00
C ARG A 520 -0.83 4.26 -34.71
N LEU A 521 0.22 4.70 -35.40
CA LEU A 521 1.06 3.89 -36.25
C LEU A 521 2.46 3.84 -35.67
N GLY A 522 3.14 2.71 -35.83
CA GLY A 522 4.46 2.45 -35.30
C GLY A 522 5.49 2.23 -36.40
N ASN A 523 6.72 2.67 -36.16
CA ASN A 523 7.88 2.34 -36.97
C ASN A 523 8.92 1.64 -36.11
N GLY A 524 9.22 0.37 -36.40
CA GLY A 524 10.29 -0.39 -35.74
C GLY A 524 11.57 -0.51 -36.57
N SER A 525 11.74 0.32 -37.61
CA SER A 525 12.93 0.36 -38.45
C SER A 525 13.76 1.59 -38.17
N THR A 526 15.07 1.49 -38.45
CA THR A 526 16.00 2.62 -38.39
C THR A 526 15.76 3.65 -39.49
N SER A 527 15.15 3.22 -40.61
CA SER A 527 14.69 4.09 -41.68
C SER A 527 13.28 4.62 -41.42
N GLU A 528 12.96 5.73 -42.06
CA GLU A 528 11.65 6.37 -41.96
C GLU A 528 10.58 5.53 -42.66
N ASN A 529 9.38 5.47 -42.07
CA ASN A 529 8.24 4.79 -42.66
C ASN A 529 7.18 5.79 -43.11
N TYR A 530 6.69 5.60 -44.33
CA TYR A 530 5.58 6.33 -44.93
C TYR A 530 4.39 5.39 -45.15
N PHE A 531 3.36 5.55 -44.33
CA PHE A 531 2.12 4.77 -44.42
C PHE A 531 1.14 5.45 -45.36
N ASN A 532 0.65 4.75 -46.37
CA ASN A 532 -0.47 5.19 -47.20
C ASN A 532 -1.78 4.67 -46.61
N ILE A 533 -2.70 5.58 -46.30
CA ILE A 533 -3.97 5.28 -45.64
C ILE A 533 -5.07 5.79 -46.55
N ALA A 534 -5.99 4.91 -46.95
CA ALA A 534 -7.10 5.25 -47.82
C ALA A 534 -8.39 4.57 -47.38
N ASP A 535 -9.53 5.23 -47.56
CA ASP A 535 -10.84 4.61 -47.38
C ASP A 535 -11.49 4.39 -48.76
N ALA A 536 -11.76 3.15 -49.14
CA ALA A 536 -12.37 2.83 -50.44
C ALA A 536 -13.80 3.37 -50.60
N ASN A 537 -14.48 3.70 -49.49
CA ASN A 537 -15.82 4.29 -49.50
C ASN A 537 -15.82 5.82 -49.39
N ALA A 538 -14.66 6.48 -49.39
CA ALA A 538 -14.52 7.93 -49.33
C ALA A 538 -13.48 8.43 -50.34
N PRO A 539 -13.49 9.71 -50.73
CA PRO A 539 -12.38 10.33 -51.44
C PRO A 539 -11.23 10.67 -50.47
N PHE A 540 -10.91 9.76 -49.54
CA PHE A 540 -9.89 9.95 -48.51
C PHE A 540 -8.65 9.12 -48.83
N GLN A 541 -7.53 9.81 -48.97
CA GLN A 541 -6.20 9.21 -49.04
C GLN A 541 -5.20 10.15 -48.40
N THR A 542 -4.32 9.64 -47.54
CA THR A 542 -3.26 10.41 -46.90
C THR A 542 -2.01 9.55 -46.71
N THR A 543 -0.87 10.23 -46.53
CA THR A 543 0.39 9.58 -46.16
C THR A 543 0.82 10.04 -44.78
N LYS A 544 1.07 9.10 -43.86
CA LYS A 544 1.60 9.41 -42.53
C LYS A 544 3.07 9.02 -42.45
N TYR A 545 3.89 9.99 -42.09
CA TYR A 545 5.29 9.81 -41.74
C TYR A 545 5.44 9.36 -40.28
N VAL A 546 6.28 8.36 -40.05
CA VAL A 546 6.72 7.95 -38.72
C VAL A 546 8.25 7.83 -38.73
N GLY A 547 8.90 8.67 -37.92
CA GLY A 547 10.36 8.74 -37.89
C GLY A 547 11.02 7.41 -37.55
N GLY A 548 12.18 7.17 -38.16
CA GLY A 548 13.00 6.00 -37.88
C GLY A 548 13.47 5.98 -36.43
N VAL A 549 13.68 4.78 -35.91
CA VAL A 549 14.18 4.57 -34.56
C VAL A 549 15.67 4.91 -34.51
N VAL A 550 16.07 5.78 -33.57
CA VAL A 550 17.44 6.29 -33.42
C VAL A 550 18.02 5.98 -32.03
N GLY A 551 19.33 5.75 -31.97
CA GLY A 551 20.08 5.50 -30.74
C GLY A 551 20.51 4.03 -30.54
N PHE A 552 21.28 3.78 -29.47
CA PHE A 552 21.52 2.42 -28.99
C PHE A 552 20.14 1.80 -28.66
N PHE A 553 19.91 0.53 -29.02
CA PHE A 553 18.64 -0.21 -28.83
C PHE A 553 17.56 0.00 -29.90
N SER A 554 17.91 0.41 -31.12
CA SER A 554 16.92 0.72 -32.17
C SER A 554 16.14 -0.47 -32.75
N PHE A 555 16.59 -1.72 -32.56
CA PHE A 555 15.91 -2.89 -33.13
C PHE A 555 14.71 -3.41 -32.34
N ALA A 556 14.58 -3.03 -31.06
CA ALA A 556 13.49 -3.46 -30.18
C ALA A 556 12.51 -2.33 -29.84
N LYS A 557 12.76 -1.14 -30.38
CA LYS A 557 11.94 0.06 -30.17
C LYS A 557 10.96 0.21 -31.32
N ILE A 558 9.77 0.71 -31.01
CA ILE A 558 8.81 1.16 -32.01
C ILE A 558 8.49 2.63 -31.73
N ASN A 559 8.84 3.50 -32.68
CA ASN A 559 8.43 4.90 -32.65
C ASN A 559 6.95 4.99 -33.01
N LEU A 560 6.13 5.56 -32.13
CA LEU A 560 4.69 5.68 -32.34
C LEU A 560 4.33 7.12 -32.76
N ALA A 561 3.47 7.26 -33.76
CA ALA A 561 2.93 8.53 -34.20
C ALA A 561 1.44 8.43 -34.53
N PHE A 562 0.69 9.50 -34.24
CA PHE A 562 -0.72 9.60 -34.55
C PHE A 562 -0.95 10.12 -35.97
N LEU A 563 -2.02 9.68 -36.64
CA LEU A 563 -2.42 10.15 -37.97
C LEU A 563 -2.70 11.66 -38.03
N GLY A 564 -3.08 12.28 -36.91
CA GLY A 564 -3.42 13.70 -36.82
C GLY A 564 -2.23 14.67 -37.02
N PRO A 565 -2.50 16.00 -37.04
CA PRO A 565 -1.49 17.04 -37.17
C PRO A 565 -0.45 16.97 -36.04
N GLU A 566 0.81 17.26 -36.33
CA GLU A 566 1.92 17.14 -35.35
C GLU A 566 1.70 17.94 -34.05
N ASN A 567 1.08 19.12 -34.15
CA ASN A 567 0.81 19.99 -33.00
C ASN A 567 -0.43 19.58 -32.18
N GLN A 568 -1.27 18.69 -32.70
CA GLN A 568 -2.55 18.25 -32.10
C GLN A 568 -2.80 16.76 -32.43
N PRO A 569 -1.90 15.84 -32.02
CA PRO A 569 -1.90 14.45 -32.51
C PRO A 569 -3.18 13.68 -32.17
N TYR A 570 -3.89 14.09 -31.12
CA TYR A 570 -5.13 13.45 -30.64
C TYR A 570 -6.40 13.82 -31.42
N LEU A 571 -6.35 14.78 -32.36
CA LEU A 571 -7.57 15.27 -33.04
C LEU A 571 -8.01 14.47 -34.28
N GLY A 572 -7.21 13.51 -34.77
CA GLY A 572 -7.56 12.68 -35.95
C GLY A 572 -7.66 13.46 -37.25
N VAL A 573 -8.13 12.80 -38.32
CA VAL A 573 -8.35 13.40 -39.65
C VAL A 573 -9.82 13.25 -40.04
N ASN A 574 -10.44 14.36 -40.45
CA ASN A 574 -11.83 14.40 -40.91
C ASN A 574 -11.93 14.19 -42.42
N TYR A 575 -12.85 13.34 -42.89
CA TYR A 575 -13.19 13.20 -44.30
C TYR A 575 -14.66 12.76 -44.49
N PRO A 576 -15.33 13.17 -45.58
CA PRO A 576 -16.69 12.73 -45.87
C PRO A 576 -16.70 11.36 -46.55
N LEU A 577 -17.79 10.59 -46.38
CA LEU A 577 -18.02 9.38 -47.19
C LEU A 577 -18.59 9.74 -48.58
N ASN A 578 -18.41 8.83 -49.55
CA ASN A 578 -19.09 8.94 -50.83
C ASN A 578 -20.63 8.87 -50.66
N PRO A 579 -21.42 9.59 -51.47
CA PRO A 579 -22.88 9.61 -51.34
C PRO A 579 -23.50 8.20 -51.30
N GLY A 580 -24.39 7.97 -50.34
CA GLY A 580 -25.09 6.68 -50.17
C GLY A 580 -24.28 5.58 -49.49
N LYS A 581 -23.04 5.86 -49.05
CA LYS A 581 -22.25 4.94 -48.22
C LYS A 581 -22.50 5.21 -46.73
N SER A 582 -22.60 4.14 -45.95
CA SER A 582 -22.76 4.16 -44.48
C SER A 582 -21.74 3.26 -43.78
N SER A 583 -20.60 3.00 -44.43
CA SER A 583 -19.53 2.16 -43.91
C SER A 583 -18.18 2.67 -44.39
N ILE A 584 -17.14 2.46 -43.59
CA ILE A 584 -15.75 2.71 -43.97
C ILE A 584 -15.08 1.40 -44.38
N SER A 585 -14.13 1.51 -45.31
CA SER A 585 -13.27 0.42 -45.77
C SER A 585 -11.84 0.96 -45.83
N VAL A 586 -11.20 1.09 -44.68
CA VAL A 586 -9.87 1.70 -44.54
C VAL A 586 -8.79 0.67 -44.82
N ASN A 587 -7.90 0.98 -45.75
CA ASN A 587 -6.66 0.26 -46.03
C ASN A 587 -5.47 1.10 -45.54
N VAL A 588 -4.58 0.47 -44.78
CA VAL A 588 -3.28 1.03 -44.38
C VAL A 588 -2.20 0.16 -45.02
N SER A 589 -1.36 0.77 -45.86
CA SER A 589 -0.31 0.09 -46.60
C SER A 589 1.04 0.77 -46.40
N LEU A 590 2.12 0.00 -46.54
CA LEU A 590 3.49 0.50 -46.50
C LEU A 590 4.13 0.32 -47.89
N PRO A 591 3.81 1.18 -48.88
CA PRO A 591 4.19 0.93 -50.27
C PRO A 591 5.69 1.22 -50.51
N SER A 592 6.34 0.44 -51.38
CA SER A 592 7.73 0.71 -51.80
C SER A 592 7.87 2.01 -52.60
N SER A 593 6.79 2.53 -53.17
CA SER A 593 6.78 3.75 -54.01
C SER A 593 6.99 5.05 -53.23
N LEU A 594 6.85 5.05 -51.89
CA LEU A 594 7.02 6.23 -51.04
C LEU A 594 8.42 6.33 -50.41
N GLY A 595 9.41 5.62 -50.96
CA GLY A 595 10.78 5.62 -50.42
C GLY A 595 11.00 4.67 -49.25
N ASN A 596 9.99 3.88 -48.87
CA ASN A 596 10.14 2.80 -47.91
C ASN A 596 11.13 1.74 -48.45
N SER A 597 12.19 1.47 -47.70
CA SER A 597 13.18 0.44 -48.02
C SER A 597 12.62 -0.96 -47.76
N SER A 598 13.18 -2.02 -48.34
CA SER A 598 12.79 -3.41 -48.05
C SER A 598 12.97 -3.83 -46.59
N GLN A 599 13.65 -3.01 -45.78
CA GLN A 599 13.91 -3.22 -44.35
C GLN A 599 12.91 -2.48 -43.44
N CYS A 600 11.94 -1.76 -44.01
CA CYS A 600 10.90 -1.08 -43.25
C CYS A 600 9.93 -2.08 -42.58
N ALA A 601 9.62 -1.85 -41.31
CA ALA A 601 8.70 -2.60 -40.48
C ALA A 601 7.73 -1.61 -39.83
N GLY A 602 6.55 -1.53 -40.42
CA GLY A 602 5.46 -0.72 -39.88
C GLY A 602 4.63 -1.51 -38.89
N TYR A 603 3.92 -0.78 -38.02
CA TYR A 603 3.01 -1.36 -37.05
C TYR A 603 1.77 -0.48 -36.91
N TYR A 604 0.69 -1.04 -36.38
CA TYR A 604 -0.41 -0.24 -35.87
C TYR A 604 -0.72 -0.63 -34.42
N ASP A 605 -1.01 0.38 -33.62
CA ASP A 605 -1.39 0.24 -32.21
C ASP A 605 -2.93 0.16 -32.13
N PHE A 606 -3.60 1.29 -32.38
CA PHE A 606 -5.06 1.36 -32.42
C PHE A 606 -5.60 2.25 -33.53
N TYR A 607 -6.89 2.09 -33.81
CA TYR A 607 -7.69 3.06 -34.56
C TYR A 607 -9.00 3.38 -33.82
N GLU A 608 -9.44 4.63 -33.92
CA GLU A 608 -10.70 5.13 -33.40
C GLU A 608 -11.42 5.88 -34.51
N VAL A 609 -12.73 5.63 -34.65
CA VAL A 609 -13.57 6.23 -35.69
C VAL A 609 -14.69 6.99 -34.99
N LEU A 610 -14.69 8.32 -35.11
CA LEU A 610 -15.75 9.17 -34.60
C LEU A 610 -16.57 9.70 -35.78
N TYR A 611 -17.87 9.61 -35.69
CA TYR A 611 -18.76 10.08 -36.76
C TYR A 611 -20.07 10.57 -36.16
N ASN A 612 -20.75 11.49 -36.86
CA ASN A 612 -22.08 11.92 -36.44
C ASN A 612 -23.10 10.83 -36.78
N ARG A 613 -23.91 10.48 -35.78
CA ARG A 613 -24.96 9.47 -35.92
C ARG A 613 -26.28 9.93 -35.34
N THR A 614 -27.37 9.37 -35.85
CA THR A 614 -28.70 9.55 -35.27
C THR A 614 -28.81 8.81 -33.93
N TYR A 615 -29.79 9.18 -33.10
CA TYR A 615 -30.09 8.44 -31.87
C TYR A 615 -30.74 7.06 -32.14
N ALA A 616 -31.14 6.77 -33.39
CA ALA A 616 -31.72 5.50 -33.83
C ALA A 616 -30.64 4.49 -34.27
N SER A 617 -29.61 4.32 -33.43
CA SER A 617 -28.37 3.64 -33.82
C SER A 617 -27.77 2.75 -32.74
N ALA A 618 -28.60 2.30 -31.80
CA ALA A 618 -28.14 1.38 -30.77
C ALA A 618 -27.50 0.14 -31.43
N ASP A 619 -26.28 -0.18 -31.02
CA ASP A 619 -25.53 -1.32 -31.51
C ASP A 619 -25.40 -2.34 -30.41
N ASN A 620 -25.84 -3.58 -30.65
CA ASN A 620 -25.90 -4.63 -29.64
C ASN A 620 -26.57 -4.16 -28.32
N ASN A 621 -27.67 -3.41 -28.42
CA ASN A 621 -28.36 -2.77 -27.28
C ASN A 621 -27.53 -1.77 -26.48
N VAL A 622 -26.49 -1.17 -27.06
CA VAL A 622 -25.69 -0.13 -26.43
C VAL A 622 -25.70 1.12 -27.30
N LEU A 623 -26.00 2.27 -26.69
CA LEU A 623 -25.89 3.58 -27.32
C LEU A 623 -25.25 4.58 -26.35
N ARG A 624 -24.04 5.03 -26.69
CA ARG A 624 -23.36 6.16 -26.05
C ARG A 624 -23.57 7.44 -26.87
N PHE A 625 -23.94 8.55 -26.24
CA PHE A 625 -24.05 9.83 -26.94
C PHE A 625 -23.89 11.03 -26.01
N ASN A 626 -23.45 12.16 -26.57
CA ASN A 626 -23.43 13.44 -25.87
C ASN A 626 -24.75 14.20 -26.11
N GLY A 627 -25.25 14.84 -25.06
CA GLY A 627 -26.34 15.80 -25.12
C GLY A 627 -25.93 17.08 -25.84
N LYS A 628 -26.92 17.82 -26.34
CA LYS A 628 -26.67 19.12 -26.98
C LYS A 628 -26.18 20.13 -25.94
N ASP A 629 -25.17 20.93 -26.28
CA ASP A 629 -24.74 22.03 -25.44
C ASP A 629 -25.81 23.15 -25.43
N THR A 630 -26.62 23.17 -24.38
CA THR A 630 -27.75 24.09 -24.23
C THR A 630 -28.07 24.30 -22.75
N SER A 631 -28.94 25.27 -22.43
CA SER A 631 -29.53 25.44 -21.10
C SER A 631 -30.97 24.94 -21.03
N ALA A 632 -31.49 24.37 -22.12
CA ALA A 632 -32.86 23.86 -22.19
C ALA A 632 -32.98 22.45 -21.60
N THR A 633 -34.20 22.07 -21.19
CA THR A 633 -34.54 20.66 -20.98
C THR A 633 -34.88 20.03 -22.32
N MET A 634 -34.20 18.94 -22.64
CA MET A 634 -34.33 18.24 -23.92
C MET A 634 -34.95 16.86 -23.70
N GLU A 635 -35.79 16.45 -24.64
CA GLU A 635 -36.25 15.06 -24.74
C GLU A 635 -35.37 14.29 -25.72
N TYR A 636 -34.83 13.17 -25.28
CA TYR A 636 -34.06 12.24 -26.09
C TYR A 636 -34.90 11.01 -26.44
N ARG A 637 -34.77 10.55 -27.69
CA ARG A 637 -35.47 9.38 -28.22
C ARG A 637 -34.51 8.36 -28.84
N PRO A 638 -33.61 7.75 -28.05
CA PRO A 638 -32.74 6.70 -28.55
C PRO A 638 -33.53 5.45 -28.94
N SER A 639 -33.19 4.84 -30.07
CA SER A 639 -33.87 3.65 -30.58
C SER A 639 -32.92 2.66 -31.25
N GLY A 640 -33.45 1.48 -31.60
CA GLY A 640 -32.67 0.35 -32.16
C GLY A 640 -32.36 -0.76 -31.15
N PHE A 641 -33.03 -0.76 -29.99
CA PHE A 641 -32.87 -1.81 -28.97
C PHE A 641 -33.79 -3.00 -29.24
N ASN A 642 -33.27 -4.22 -29.11
CA ASN A 642 -34.03 -5.47 -29.28
C ASN A 642 -34.53 -6.07 -27.95
N THR A 643 -34.35 -5.35 -26.84
CA THR A 643 -34.81 -5.73 -25.49
C THR A 643 -35.57 -4.58 -24.84
N SER A 644 -36.53 -4.94 -23.97
CA SER A 644 -37.27 -3.98 -23.12
C SER A 644 -36.57 -3.67 -21.80
N ASP A 645 -35.57 -4.47 -21.40
CA ASP A 645 -34.75 -4.19 -20.22
C ASP A 645 -33.67 -3.16 -20.57
N ILE A 646 -33.99 -1.88 -20.42
CA ILE A 646 -33.11 -0.75 -20.75
C ILE A 646 -32.76 0.03 -19.48
N LYS A 647 -31.49 0.40 -19.34
CA LYS A 647 -30.97 1.33 -18.34
C LYS A 647 -30.33 2.52 -19.05
N ILE A 648 -30.62 3.73 -18.56
CA ILE A 648 -30.00 4.96 -19.03
C ILE A 648 -29.11 5.48 -17.92
N PHE A 649 -27.87 5.81 -18.23
CA PHE A 649 -26.90 6.39 -17.31
C PHE A 649 -26.45 7.74 -17.85
N ASP A 650 -26.60 8.80 -17.07
CA ASP A 650 -25.90 10.07 -17.24
C ASP A 650 -24.51 9.92 -16.61
N VAL A 651 -23.46 9.93 -17.42
CA VAL A 651 -22.06 9.78 -17.03
C VAL A 651 -21.26 11.07 -17.21
N THR A 652 -21.94 12.21 -17.39
CA THR A 652 -21.32 13.54 -17.57
C THR A 652 -20.23 13.84 -16.53
N ASN A 653 -20.50 13.43 -15.28
CA ASN A 653 -19.47 13.31 -14.27
C ASN A 653 -19.23 11.81 -14.03
N PHE A 654 -18.12 11.28 -14.56
CA PHE A 654 -17.76 9.86 -14.43
C PHE A 654 -17.65 9.42 -12.97
N SER A 655 -17.26 10.33 -12.07
CA SER A 655 -17.22 10.07 -10.61
C SER A 655 -18.62 10.05 -9.96
N GLN A 656 -19.67 10.47 -10.67
CA GLN A 656 -21.03 10.62 -10.15
C GLN A 656 -22.13 10.08 -11.07
N ALA A 657 -21.89 9.05 -11.89
CA ALA A 657 -22.87 8.55 -12.85
C ALA A 657 -24.29 8.34 -12.27
N LYS A 658 -25.33 8.89 -12.90
CA LYS A 658 -26.73 8.86 -12.43
C LYS A 658 -27.57 7.98 -13.34
N MET A 659 -28.38 7.08 -12.78
CA MET A 659 -29.34 6.32 -13.57
C MET A 659 -30.59 7.18 -13.83
N ILE A 660 -31.03 7.24 -15.08
CA ILE A 660 -32.27 7.90 -15.52
C ILE A 660 -33.29 6.81 -15.83
N LEU A 661 -34.49 6.95 -15.29
CA LEU A 661 -35.60 6.06 -15.61
C LEU A 661 -36.23 6.48 -16.94
N PRO A 662 -36.51 5.53 -17.86
CA PRO A 662 -37.19 5.86 -19.12
C PRO A 662 -38.62 6.32 -18.84
N MET A 663 -39.05 7.40 -19.51
CA MET A 663 -40.44 7.89 -19.50
C MET A 663 -41.38 6.96 -20.26
N SER A 664 -40.88 6.27 -21.29
CA SER A 664 -41.60 5.23 -22.03
C SER A 664 -40.63 4.37 -22.85
N TYR A 665 -41.08 3.16 -23.18
CA TYR A 665 -40.45 2.26 -24.13
C TYR A 665 -41.50 1.67 -25.06
N THR A 666 -41.34 1.86 -26.37
CA THR A 666 -42.26 1.31 -27.39
C THR A 666 -41.49 0.92 -28.64
N GLY A 667 -41.57 -0.34 -29.06
CA GLY A 667 -41.00 -0.79 -30.34
C GLY A 667 -39.49 -0.57 -30.50
N GLY A 668 -38.72 -0.72 -29.42
CA GLY A 668 -37.27 -0.51 -29.46
C GLY A 668 -36.82 0.95 -29.37
N GLU A 669 -37.73 1.90 -29.19
CA GLU A 669 -37.48 3.31 -28.86
C GLU A 669 -37.67 3.56 -27.36
N VAL A 670 -36.75 4.30 -26.76
CA VAL A 670 -36.76 4.72 -25.35
C VAL A 670 -36.89 6.24 -25.32
N ARG A 671 -37.68 6.78 -24.39
CA ARG A 671 -37.80 8.24 -24.21
C ARG A 671 -37.36 8.66 -22.82
N PHE A 672 -36.57 9.72 -22.72
CA PHE A 672 -36.24 10.36 -21.44
C PHE A 672 -35.97 11.86 -21.61
N GLN A 673 -36.06 12.61 -20.52
CA GLN A 673 -35.76 14.04 -20.48
C GLN A 673 -34.54 14.31 -19.62
N ALA A 674 -33.75 15.31 -20.01
CA ALA A 674 -32.65 15.80 -19.20
C ALA A 674 -32.47 17.31 -19.35
N THR A 675 -32.12 17.97 -18.24
CA THR A 675 -31.84 19.41 -18.18
C THR A 675 -30.35 19.63 -18.37
N HIS A 676 -30.00 20.52 -19.30
CA HIS A 676 -28.61 20.78 -19.67
C HIS A 676 -28.07 22.08 -19.07
N THR A 677 -26.75 22.13 -18.90
CA THR A 677 -26.01 23.34 -18.53
C THR A 677 -25.11 23.73 -19.70
N LYS A 678 -25.19 25.00 -20.11
CA LYS A 678 -24.37 25.51 -21.21
C LYS A 678 -22.87 25.40 -20.87
N ASN A 679 -22.05 25.04 -21.87
CA ASN A 679 -20.62 24.73 -21.77
C ASN A 679 -20.29 23.48 -20.92
N SER A 680 -21.27 22.62 -20.65
CA SER A 680 -21.08 21.36 -19.92
C SER A 680 -21.93 20.27 -20.59
N PRO A 681 -21.50 19.75 -21.75
CA PRO A 681 -22.29 18.79 -22.51
C PRO A 681 -22.47 17.50 -21.70
N ASN A 682 -23.71 17.09 -21.50
CA ASN A 682 -23.98 15.84 -20.82
C ASN A 682 -23.53 14.64 -21.64
N GLU A 683 -23.16 13.55 -20.99
CA GLU A 683 -22.83 12.29 -21.63
C GLU A 683 -23.76 11.18 -21.13
N TYR A 684 -24.33 10.40 -22.05
CA TYR A 684 -25.28 9.34 -21.74
C TYR A 684 -24.86 7.98 -22.29
N TYR A 685 -25.09 6.93 -21.51
CA TYR A 685 -25.06 5.52 -21.92
C TYR A 685 -26.45 4.91 -21.77
N VAL A 686 -27.00 4.39 -22.87
CA VAL A 686 -28.24 3.62 -22.87
C VAL A 686 -27.87 2.18 -23.18
N VAL A 687 -28.09 1.28 -22.23
CA VAL A 687 -27.70 -0.13 -22.32
C VAL A 687 -28.91 -1.01 -22.10
N GLY A 688 -28.98 -2.13 -22.81
CA GLY A 688 -30.07 -3.09 -22.65
C GLY A 688 -29.62 -4.55 -22.61
N GLY A 689 -30.42 -5.38 -21.95
CA GLY A 689 -30.21 -6.83 -21.85
C GLY A 689 -28.98 -7.18 -21.00
N GLN A 690 -28.10 -8.05 -21.49
CA GLN A 690 -26.91 -8.52 -20.76
C GLN A 690 -25.67 -7.61 -20.93
N ASN A 691 -25.81 -6.44 -21.58
CA ASN A 691 -24.68 -5.54 -21.87
C ASN A 691 -24.27 -4.64 -20.69
N TYR A 692 -24.74 -4.96 -19.49
CA TYR A 692 -24.31 -4.33 -18.25
C TYR A 692 -24.15 -5.42 -17.19
N LYS A 693 -23.08 -5.32 -16.40
CA LYS A 693 -22.91 -6.19 -15.23
C LYS A 693 -23.65 -5.53 -14.07
N THR A 694 -24.53 -6.30 -13.42
CA THR A 694 -25.04 -5.90 -12.11
C THR A 694 -23.96 -6.24 -11.08
N PRO A 695 -23.56 -5.32 -10.19
CA PRO A 695 -22.65 -5.66 -9.11
C PRO A 695 -23.18 -6.86 -8.34
N ALA A 696 -22.37 -7.92 -8.25
CA ALA A 696 -22.68 -9.01 -7.33
C ALA A 696 -22.55 -8.47 -5.90
N PRO A 697 -23.36 -8.96 -4.94
CA PRO A 697 -23.16 -8.63 -3.53
C PRO A 697 -21.72 -8.96 -3.13
N ALA A 698 -21.02 -8.01 -2.50
CA ALA A 698 -19.72 -8.28 -1.92
C ALA A 698 -19.88 -9.32 -0.80
N THR A 699 -19.21 -10.44 -0.93
CA THR A 699 -19.16 -11.47 0.11
C THR A 699 -17.89 -11.29 0.91
N ARG A 700 -18.00 -11.24 2.24
CA ARG A 700 -16.84 -11.19 3.12
C ARG A 700 -16.12 -12.54 3.09
N THR A 701 -14.89 -12.56 2.58
CA THR A 701 -13.99 -13.71 2.77
C THR A 701 -13.57 -13.74 4.24
N ALA A 702 -13.65 -14.91 4.88
CA ALA A 702 -13.17 -15.07 6.24
C ALA A 702 -11.65 -14.85 6.28
N ASN A 703 -11.13 -14.29 7.37
CA ASN A 703 -9.68 -14.13 7.54
C ASN A 703 -9.00 -15.51 7.51
N GLN A 704 -8.10 -15.72 6.56
CA GLN A 704 -7.39 -16.98 6.36
C GLN A 704 -6.16 -17.11 7.27
N ASN A 705 -5.78 -16.01 7.94
CA ASN A 705 -4.66 -15.92 8.88
C ASN A 705 -3.33 -16.42 8.29
N LEU A 706 -3.08 -16.19 7.00
CA LEU A 706 -1.89 -16.63 6.29
C LEU A 706 -0.62 -16.15 7.00
N LYS A 707 -0.64 -14.89 7.49
CA LYS A 707 0.43 -14.27 8.29
C LYS A 707 0.75 -15.06 9.57
N GLY A 708 -0.27 -15.42 10.35
CA GLY A 708 -0.10 -16.15 11.60
C GLY A 708 0.29 -17.61 11.38
N ASN A 709 -0.29 -18.26 10.38
CA ASN A 709 -0.08 -19.69 10.08
C ASN A 709 1.35 -20.00 9.63
N LEU A 710 2.05 -19.03 9.04
CA LEU A 710 3.41 -19.19 8.50
C LEU A 710 4.50 -18.48 9.33
N SER A 711 4.14 -17.93 10.50
CA SER A 711 5.05 -17.17 11.38
C SER A 711 6.36 -17.89 11.73
N ALA A 712 6.33 -19.22 11.83
CA ALA A 712 7.52 -20.04 12.07
C ALA A 712 8.56 -19.99 10.94
N GLY A 713 8.24 -19.42 9.78
CA GLY A 713 9.12 -19.25 8.63
C GLY A 713 9.44 -20.52 7.84
N ALA A 714 10.17 -20.34 6.74
CA ALA A 714 10.62 -21.40 5.83
C ALA A 714 11.87 -20.94 5.09
N ASP A 715 12.75 -21.86 4.69
CA ASP A 715 13.90 -21.58 3.82
C ASP A 715 13.41 -21.24 2.39
N MET A 716 12.31 -21.88 1.99
CA MET A 716 11.69 -21.75 0.67
C MET A 716 10.19 -21.46 0.78
N ILE A 717 9.73 -20.42 0.09
CA ILE A 717 8.31 -20.16 -0.14
C ILE A 717 7.93 -20.67 -1.52
N LEU A 718 6.88 -21.47 -1.60
CA LEU A 718 6.33 -22.00 -2.84
C LEU A 718 4.91 -21.45 -3.04
N PHE A 719 4.77 -20.53 -3.99
CA PHE A 719 3.47 -20.05 -4.43
C PHE A 719 2.85 -21.04 -5.41
N TYR A 720 1.59 -21.40 -5.21
CA TYR A 720 0.87 -22.30 -6.10
C TYR A 720 -0.59 -21.86 -6.22
N HIS A 721 -1.21 -22.21 -7.34
CA HIS A 721 -2.67 -22.18 -7.45
C HIS A 721 -3.24 -23.52 -6.98
N LYS A 722 -4.44 -23.52 -6.38
CA LYS A 722 -5.11 -24.72 -5.85
C LYS A 722 -5.19 -25.92 -6.81
N ASP A 723 -5.19 -25.66 -8.13
CA ASP A 723 -5.14 -26.68 -9.18
C ASP A 723 -3.84 -27.52 -9.17
N PHE A 724 -2.80 -27.10 -8.42
CA PHE A 724 -1.50 -27.78 -8.27
C PHE A 724 -1.24 -28.29 -6.84
N THR A 725 -2.27 -28.40 -6.00
CA THR A 725 -2.12 -28.78 -4.58
C THR A 725 -1.37 -30.12 -4.43
N ALA A 726 -1.64 -31.09 -5.31
CA ALA A 726 -1.04 -32.42 -5.23
C ALA A 726 0.47 -32.38 -5.56
N SER A 727 0.85 -31.82 -6.70
CA SER A 727 2.26 -31.65 -7.08
C SER A 727 3.05 -30.77 -6.11
N ALA A 728 2.47 -29.65 -5.63
CA ALA A 728 3.13 -28.77 -4.67
C ALA A 728 3.43 -29.48 -3.35
N THR A 729 2.47 -30.24 -2.83
CA THR A 729 2.62 -31.04 -1.60
C THR A 729 3.68 -32.13 -1.77
N ARG A 730 3.69 -32.81 -2.93
CA ARG A 730 4.70 -33.81 -3.26
C ARG A 730 6.11 -33.20 -3.29
N TYR A 731 6.27 -32.05 -3.93
CA TYR A 731 7.56 -31.38 -4.04
C TYR A 731 8.07 -30.89 -2.68
N LYS A 732 7.21 -30.30 -1.84
CA LYS A 732 7.53 -29.97 -0.44
C LYS A 732 8.01 -31.20 0.33
N THR A 733 7.26 -32.30 0.26
CA THR A 733 7.59 -33.54 0.95
C THR A 733 8.97 -34.06 0.55
N TYR A 734 9.30 -33.98 -0.74
CA TYR A 734 10.60 -34.36 -1.25
C TYR A 734 11.70 -33.42 -0.73
N ARG A 735 11.54 -32.10 -0.85
CA ARG A 735 12.54 -31.11 -0.39
C ARG A 735 12.83 -31.18 1.11
N GLU A 736 11.84 -31.50 1.93
CA GLU A 736 12.01 -31.61 3.38
C GLU A 736 12.65 -32.92 3.82
N ASN A 737 12.34 -34.04 3.16
CA ASN A 737 12.72 -35.37 3.66
C ASN A 737 13.85 -36.06 2.88
N SER A 738 14.04 -35.74 1.61
CA SER A 738 14.88 -36.55 0.71
C SER A 738 15.71 -35.73 -0.28
N GLY A 739 15.38 -34.46 -0.50
CA GLY A 739 16.15 -33.56 -1.34
C GLY A 739 17.44 -33.09 -0.69
N PHE A 740 18.35 -32.56 -1.51
CA PHE A 740 19.59 -31.97 -1.01
C PHE A 740 19.34 -30.81 -0.04
N ASN A 741 20.16 -30.73 1.01
CA ASN A 741 20.16 -29.69 2.05
C ASN A 741 18.89 -29.60 2.94
N SER A 742 17.90 -30.49 2.78
CA SER A 742 16.68 -30.57 3.61
C SER A 742 16.06 -29.20 3.93
N LEU A 743 15.41 -28.60 2.92
CA LEU A 743 14.83 -27.25 3.03
C LEU A 743 13.48 -27.30 3.74
N LYS A 744 13.23 -26.38 4.68
CA LYS A 744 11.89 -26.11 5.21
C LYS A 744 11.08 -25.35 4.16
N VAL A 745 9.94 -25.89 3.74
CA VAL A 745 9.13 -25.31 2.64
C VAL A 745 7.77 -24.82 3.15
N ALA A 746 7.40 -23.58 2.85
CA ALA A 746 6.04 -23.06 3.06
C ALA A 746 5.25 -23.13 1.74
N LEU A 747 4.10 -23.81 1.75
CA LEU A 747 3.14 -23.76 0.64
C LEU A 747 2.22 -22.57 0.84
N VAL A 748 2.09 -21.74 -0.19
CA VAL A 748 1.28 -20.53 -0.17
C VAL A 748 0.31 -20.57 -1.35
N ASP A 749 -0.98 -20.75 -1.04
CA ASP A 749 -2.04 -20.68 -2.05
C ASP A 749 -2.20 -19.22 -2.48
N ILE A 750 -2.02 -18.97 -3.77
CA ILE A 750 -2.06 -17.63 -4.33
C ILE A 750 -3.41 -16.95 -4.12
N ASP A 751 -4.52 -17.70 -4.11
CA ASP A 751 -5.84 -17.12 -3.85
C ASP A 751 -5.90 -16.53 -2.42
N GLN A 752 -5.22 -17.14 -1.44
CA GLN A 752 -5.15 -16.63 -0.07
C GLN A 752 -4.35 -15.32 0.01
N VAL A 753 -3.27 -15.25 -0.77
CA VAL A 753 -2.46 -14.03 -0.89
C VAL A 753 -3.31 -12.91 -1.45
N TYR A 754 -4.06 -13.16 -2.53
CA TYR A 754 -4.94 -12.13 -3.11
C TYR A 754 -6.03 -11.70 -2.13
N ASN A 755 -6.67 -12.64 -1.44
CA ASN A 755 -7.69 -12.31 -0.44
C ASN A 755 -7.14 -11.42 0.69
N GLU A 756 -5.93 -11.69 1.19
CA GLU A 756 -5.37 -10.95 2.33
C GLU A 756 -4.59 -9.69 1.94
N PHE A 757 -3.96 -9.64 0.76
CA PHE A 757 -3.04 -8.58 0.35
C PHE A 757 -3.55 -7.71 -0.81
N SER A 758 -4.64 -8.10 -1.49
CA SER A 758 -5.27 -7.32 -2.58
C SER A 758 -6.80 -7.36 -2.56
N SER A 759 -7.40 -7.68 -1.41
CA SER A 759 -8.88 -7.74 -1.24
C SER A 759 -9.59 -8.66 -2.25
N GLY A 760 -8.92 -9.75 -2.64
CA GLY A 760 -9.43 -10.76 -3.56
C GLY A 760 -9.22 -10.44 -5.05
N LYS A 761 -8.55 -9.33 -5.39
CA LYS A 761 -8.16 -9.04 -6.79
C LYS A 761 -6.90 -9.81 -7.16
N THR A 762 -6.89 -10.42 -8.34
CA THR A 762 -5.66 -10.97 -8.93
C THR A 762 -4.67 -9.83 -9.19
N ASP A 763 -3.64 -9.73 -8.35
CA ASP A 763 -2.67 -8.64 -8.34
C ASP A 763 -1.26 -9.18 -8.06
N PRO A 764 -0.32 -9.17 -9.03
CA PRO A 764 1.04 -9.68 -8.82
C PRO A 764 1.81 -8.91 -7.71
N VAL A 765 1.42 -7.67 -7.39
CA VAL A 765 2.02 -6.90 -6.28
C VAL A 765 1.67 -7.52 -4.92
N ALA A 766 0.53 -8.21 -4.81
CA ALA A 766 0.14 -8.90 -3.58
C ALA A 766 1.16 -9.97 -3.17
N MET A 767 1.73 -10.68 -4.15
CA MET A 767 2.77 -11.69 -3.93
C MET A 767 4.02 -11.07 -3.33
N ARG A 768 4.44 -9.94 -3.88
CA ARG A 768 5.59 -9.18 -3.38
C ARG A 768 5.33 -8.62 -1.97
N ASN A 769 4.15 -8.09 -1.71
CA ASN A 769 3.78 -7.60 -0.37
C ASN A 769 3.80 -8.72 0.67
N PHE A 770 3.33 -9.92 0.31
CA PHE A 770 3.45 -11.09 1.17
C PHE A 770 4.91 -11.49 1.40
N LEU A 771 5.75 -11.50 0.36
CA LEU A 771 7.18 -11.81 0.50
C LEU A 771 7.90 -10.79 1.37
N ARG A 772 7.60 -9.50 1.23
CA ARG A 772 8.13 -8.44 2.09
C ARG A 772 7.70 -8.64 3.55
N TYR A 773 6.44 -9.05 3.77
CA TYR A 773 5.99 -9.43 5.10
C TYR A 773 6.78 -10.63 5.64
N ALA A 774 6.91 -11.70 4.86
CA ALA A 774 7.64 -12.91 5.25
C ALA A 774 9.10 -12.60 5.58
N TYR A 775 9.79 -11.83 4.73
CA TYR A 775 11.16 -11.39 4.90
C TYR A 775 11.42 -10.65 6.22
N ASN A 776 10.46 -9.82 6.62
CA ASN A 776 10.58 -8.96 7.80
C ASN A 776 10.11 -9.65 9.09
N ASN A 777 9.21 -10.63 9.01
CA ASN A 777 8.47 -11.12 10.17
C ASN A 777 8.63 -12.63 10.44
N PHE A 778 9.06 -13.44 9.46
CA PHE A 778 9.24 -14.87 9.69
C PHE A 778 10.46 -15.16 10.55
N THR A 779 10.35 -16.11 11.48
CA THR A 779 11.48 -16.53 12.32
C THR A 779 12.61 -17.13 11.48
N VAL A 780 12.26 -17.99 10.52
CA VAL A 780 13.17 -18.46 9.48
C VAL A 780 12.90 -17.63 8.23
N ARG A 781 13.86 -16.77 7.90
CA ARG A 781 13.77 -15.88 6.77
C ARG A 781 13.93 -16.68 5.47
N PRO A 782 12.99 -16.58 4.52
CA PRO A 782 13.11 -17.27 3.25
C PRO A 782 14.29 -16.72 2.46
N THR A 783 15.02 -17.61 1.79
CA THR A 783 16.09 -17.27 0.85
C THR A 783 15.74 -17.74 -0.56
N LEU A 784 14.72 -18.58 -0.70
CA LEU A 784 14.21 -19.09 -1.97
C LEU A 784 12.72 -18.81 -2.12
N VAL A 785 12.34 -18.35 -3.29
CA VAL A 785 10.95 -18.19 -3.73
C VAL A 785 10.76 -19.02 -4.98
N PHE A 786 9.64 -19.72 -5.08
CA PHE A 786 9.38 -20.57 -6.23
C PHE A 786 7.92 -20.51 -6.65
N PHE A 787 7.71 -20.32 -7.95
CA PHE A 787 6.40 -20.16 -8.55
C PHE A 787 5.97 -21.46 -9.21
N PHE A 788 4.80 -21.95 -8.81
CA PHE A 788 4.28 -23.24 -9.22
C PHE A 788 2.99 -23.03 -10.04
N GLY A 789 3.17 -22.86 -11.34
CA GLY A 789 2.10 -22.59 -12.29
C GLY A 789 2.51 -21.57 -13.36
N ASP A 790 1.89 -21.70 -14.53
CA ASP A 790 2.10 -20.82 -15.67
C ASP A 790 1.51 -19.40 -15.46
N GLY A 791 1.99 -18.43 -16.26
CA GLY A 791 1.52 -17.05 -16.24
C GLY A 791 1.93 -16.28 -17.48
N SER A 792 1.13 -15.30 -17.88
CA SER A 792 1.32 -14.49 -19.07
C SER A 792 0.94 -13.03 -18.85
N TYR A 793 1.40 -12.17 -19.75
CA TYR A 793 1.03 -10.74 -19.73
C TYR A 793 -0.47 -10.50 -19.95
N ASP A 794 -1.22 -11.43 -20.56
CA ASP A 794 -2.67 -11.33 -20.72
C ASP A 794 -3.45 -11.81 -19.48
N TYR A 795 -3.05 -11.34 -18.29
CA TYR A 795 -3.64 -11.80 -17.02
C TYR A 795 -5.15 -11.53 -16.89
N LYS A 796 -5.68 -10.53 -17.62
CA LYS A 796 -7.12 -10.21 -17.69
C LYS A 796 -7.87 -11.05 -18.74
N ASN A 797 -7.18 -11.90 -19.48
CA ASN A 797 -7.71 -12.72 -20.57
C ASN A 797 -8.47 -11.88 -21.63
N ILE A 798 -7.86 -10.76 -22.03
CA ILE A 798 -8.42 -9.81 -23.00
C ILE A 798 -8.51 -10.47 -24.39
N TYR A 799 -7.56 -11.34 -24.72
CA TYR A 799 -7.56 -12.08 -25.98
C TYR A 799 -8.49 -13.30 -25.96
N ASN A 800 -9.12 -13.60 -24.81
CA ASN A 800 -10.05 -14.72 -24.63
C ASN A 800 -9.41 -16.07 -25.06
N LEU A 801 -8.19 -16.29 -24.58
CA LEU A 801 -7.41 -17.50 -24.81
C LEU A 801 -7.80 -18.60 -23.83
N SER A 802 -7.53 -19.85 -24.21
CA SER A 802 -7.76 -21.03 -23.35
C SER A 802 -6.66 -21.22 -22.31
N THR A 803 -5.51 -20.58 -22.50
CA THR A 803 -4.36 -20.60 -21.59
C THR A 803 -4.78 -19.96 -20.26
N LYS A 804 -4.46 -20.63 -19.14
CA LYS A 804 -4.82 -20.14 -17.81
C LYS A 804 -3.67 -19.36 -17.21
N ASN A 805 -3.99 -18.21 -16.63
CA ASN A 805 -3.05 -17.43 -15.83
C ASN A 805 -3.16 -17.82 -14.36
N TYR A 806 -2.28 -18.71 -13.91
CA TYR A 806 -2.26 -19.18 -12.52
C TYR A 806 -1.49 -18.23 -11.60
N LEU A 807 -0.32 -17.77 -12.05
CA LEU A 807 0.58 -16.90 -11.31
C LEU A 807 1.06 -15.80 -12.26
N PRO A 808 0.29 -14.70 -12.43
CA PRO A 808 0.61 -13.67 -13.41
C PRO A 808 1.96 -13.01 -13.09
N PRO A 809 2.81 -12.78 -14.10
CA PRO A 809 4.00 -11.96 -13.94
C PRO A 809 3.63 -10.49 -13.74
N ILE A 810 4.61 -9.68 -13.32
CA ILE A 810 4.55 -8.24 -13.53
C ILE A 810 5.20 -7.90 -14.87
N GLU A 811 4.56 -7.02 -15.63
CA GLU A 811 5.12 -6.45 -16.85
C GLU A 811 5.19 -4.93 -16.72
N LEU A 812 6.38 -4.38 -16.94
CA LEU A 812 6.61 -2.94 -16.94
C LEU A 812 6.96 -2.49 -18.35
N THR A 813 6.17 -1.53 -18.87
CA THR A 813 6.35 -0.95 -20.21
C THR A 813 6.83 0.49 -20.09
N SER A 814 7.82 0.90 -20.89
CA SER A 814 8.18 2.30 -21.07
C SER A 814 7.25 3.04 -22.04
N ASP A 815 7.25 4.38 -22.02
CA ASP A 815 6.48 5.25 -22.93
C ASP A 815 6.79 5.04 -24.43
N GLN A 816 7.93 4.39 -24.72
CA GLN A 816 8.24 3.78 -26.00
C GLN A 816 8.09 2.28 -25.83
N SER A 817 7.33 1.59 -26.69
CA SER A 817 7.29 0.12 -26.67
C SER A 817 8.66 -0.39 -27.10
N ASP A 818 9.52 -0.61 -26.11
CA ASP A 818 10.90 -1.06 -26.23
C ASP A 818 10.97 -2.44 -25.59
N ASP A 819 11.05 -3.50 -26.41
CA ASP A 819 11.05 -4.88 -25.93
C ASP A 819 12.31 -5.21 -25.08
N ILE A 820 13.41 -4.44 -25.25
CA ILE A 820 14.64 -4.57 -24.42
C ILE A 820 14.48 -3.83 -23.09
N ALA A 821 13.77 -2.70 -23.08
CA ALA A 821 13.51 -1.93 -21.85
C ALA A 821 12.22 -2.36 -21.14
N SER A 822 11.42 -3.22 -21.78
CA SER A 822 10.32 -3.95 -21.14
C SER A 822 10.88 -5.10 -20.34
N PHE A 823 10.35 -5.31 -19.14
CA PHE A 823 10.70 -6.46 -18.35
C PHE A 823 9.43 -7.11 -17.84
N CYS A 824 9.29 -8.37 -18.20
CA CYS A 824 8.36 -9.30 -17.60
C CYS A 824 9.19 -10.25 -16.75
N SER A 825 9.07 -10.14 -15.44
CA SER A 825 9.92 -10.96 -14.59
C SER A 825 9.39 -11.16 -13.19
N ASP A 826 9.64 -12.37 -12.69
CA ASP A 826 9.56 -12.70 -11.28
C ASP A 826 10.66 -12.00 -10.46
N ASP A 827 11.65 -11.34 -11.09
CA ASP A 827 12.70 -10.57 -10.41
C ASP A 827 12.14 -9.44 -9.55
N PHE A 828 10.96 -8.92 -9.91
CA PHE A 828 10.22 -8.00 -9.06
C PHE A 828 9.97 -8.55 -7.65
N THR A 829 9.99 -9.86 -7.47
CA THR A 829 9.85 -10.52 -6.18
C THR A 829 11.18 -10.79 -5.47
N MET A 830 12.33 -10.48 -6.10
CA MET A 830 13.67 -10.81 -5.59
C MET A 830 14.33 -9.70 -4.76
N GLU A 831 13.87 -8.45 -4.86
CA GLU A 831 14.47 -7.30 -4.15
C GLU A 831 13.45 -6.66 -3.20
N MET A 832 13.63 -6.82 -1.89
CA MET A 832 12.72 -6.27 -0.86
C MET A 832 13.24 -4.96 -0.25
N ASN A 833 14.55 -4.71 -0.34
CA ASN A 833 15.22 -3.54 0.24
C ASN A 833 15.30 -2.32 -0.71
N GLU A 834 14.24 -2.04 -1.46
CA GLU A 834 14.22 -0.94 -2.44
C GLU A 834 14.33 0.44 -1.77
N CYS A 835 15.52 1.05 -1.86
CA CYS A 835 15.77 2.48 -1.63
C CYS A 835 16.14 3.24 -2.91
N PHE A 836 15.98 2.65 -4.10
CA PHE A 836 16.45 3.28 -5.36
C PHE A 836 15.46 3.12 -6.50
N ALA A 837 15.35 4.17 -7.32
CA ALA A 837 14.49 4.25 -8.51
C ALA A 837 15.01 3.43 -9.71
N GLY A 838 15.80 2.38 -9.46
CA GLY A 838 16.38 1.47 -10.45
C GLY A 838 17.20 0.36 -9.79
N PRO A 839 17.41 -0.78 -10.48
CA PRO A 839 18.17 -1.91 -9.93
C PRO A 839 19.60 -1.47 -9.60
N SER A 840 19.97 -1.60 -8.33
CA SER A 840 21.33 -1.33 -7.84
C SER A 840 22.16 -2.62 -7.93
N TYR A 841 23.48 -2.50 -8.12
CA TYR A 841 24.38 -3.65 -8.11
C TYR A 841 24.48 -4.24 -6.68
N GLY A 842 23.54 -5.11 -6.32
CA GLY A 842 23.47 -5.84 -5.04
C GLY A 842 23.14 -7.32 -5.24
N LYS A 843 23.37 -8.14 -4.20
CA LYS A 843 22.90 -9.54 -4.20
C LYS A 843 21.38 -9.53 -3.99
N PRO A 844 20.60 -10.34 -4.73
CA PRO A 844 19.16 -10.40 -4.54
C PRO A 844 18.83 -10.88 -3.12
N ASP A 845 17.71 -10.38 -2.58
CA ASP A 845 17.20 -10.77 -1.27
C ASP A 845 16.69 -12.22 -1.26
N PHE A 846 16.25 -12.72 -2.43
CA PHE A 846 15.83 -14.10 -2.64
C PHE A 846 16.38 -14.66 -3.96
N GLY A 847 16.68 -15.96 -3.98
CA GLY A 847 16.74 -16.72 -5.22
C GLY A 847 15.33 -17.07 -5.70
N THR A 848 15.06 -16.93 -7.00
CA THR A 848 13.74 -17.21 -7.58
C THR A 848 13.79 -18.28 -8.67
N GLY A 849 12.64 -18.91 -8.95
CA GLY A 849 12.46 -19.81 -10.09
C GLY A 849 10.98 -20.15 -10.30
N ARG A 850 10.65 -20.65 -11.50
CA ARG A 850 9.27 -20.96 -11.89
C ARG A 850 9.17 -22.31 -12.60
N ILE A 851 8.07 -23.01 -12.34
CA ILE A 851 7.57 -24.10 -13.18
C ILE A 851 6.39 -23.56 -13.98
N CYS A 852 6.58 -23.37 -15.29
CA CYS A 852 5.52 -22.99 -16.23
C CYS A 852 4.72 -24.24 -16.62
N ALA A 853 3.93 -24.77 -15.68
CA ALA A 853 3.06 -25.91 -15.92
C ALA A 853 1.61 -25.44 -16.06
N ASN A 854 0.89 -26.03 -17.02
CA ASN A 854 -0.52 -25.79 -17.23
C ASN A 854 -1.43 -26.84 -16.56
N SER A 855 -0.82 -27.93 -16.05
CA SER A 855 -1.52 -29.00 -15.32
C SER A 855 -0.65 -29.69 -14.26
N ASP A 856 -1.30 -30.33 -13.28
CA ASP A 856 -0.66 -31.15 -12.23
C ASP A 856 0.22 -32.27 -12.84
N ALA A 857 -0.12 -32.80 -14.02
CA ALA A 857 0.64 -33.84 -14.71
C ALA A 857 1.97 -33.32 -15.29
N GLU A 858 1.95 -32.14 -15.91
CA GLU A 858 3.17 -31.46 -16.39
C GLU A 858 4.09 -31.08 -15.23
N ALA A 859 3.50 -30.51 -14.17
CA ALA A 859 4.21 -30.21 -12.95
C ALA A 859 4.90 -31.44 -12.32
N ASN A 860 4.22 -32.59 -12.28
CA ASN A 860 4.81 -33.84 -11.79
C ASN A 860 5.93 -34.35 -12.69
N SER A 861 5.84 -34.14 -14.01
CA SER A 861 6.92 -34.50 -14.94
C SER A 861 8.20 -33.73 -14.62
N TYR A 862 8.09 -32.45 -14.22
CA TYR A 862 9.22 -31.67 -13.74
C TYR A 862 9.78 -32.17 -12.40
N ILE A 863 8.89 -32.43 -11.42
CA ILE A 863 9.30 -32.95 -10.11
C ILE A 863 10.04 -34.30 -10.25
N ASP A 864 9.56 -35.18 -11.13
CA ASP A 864 10.21 -36.47 -11.43
C ASP A 864 11.65 -36.28 -11.93
N LYS A 865 11.87 -35.25 -12.76
CA LYS A 865 13.21 -34.90 -13.24
C LYS A 865 14.12 -34.41 -12.12
N ILE A 866 13.62 -33.54 -11.22
CA ILE A 866 14.39 -33.11 -10.05
C ILE A 866 14.77 -34.31 -9.19
N ILE A 867 13.79 -35.14 -8.81
CA ILE A 867 14.04 -36.31 -7.94
C ILE A 867 15.08 -37.22 -8.59
N SER A 868 14.94 -37.51 -9.89
CA SER A 868 15.87 -38.35 -10.61
C SER A 868 17.26 -37.71 -10.78
N TYR A 869 17.35 -36.40 -11.01
CA TYR A 869 18.61 -35.66 -11.13
C TYR A 869 19.40 -35.64 -9.81
N GLU A 870 18.67 -35.65 -8.69
CA GLU A 870 19.24 -35.61 -7.34
C GLU A 870 19.47 -37.00 -6.74
N ASP A 871 18.91 -38.06 -7.34
CA ASP A 871 19.09 -39.43 -6.88
C ASP A 871 20.56 -39.88 -7.06
N PRO A 872 21.28 -40.22 -5.97
CA PRO A 872 22.66 -40.70 -6.04
C PRO A 872 22.84 -41.95 -6.91
N ALA A 873 21.79 -42.75 -7.13
CA ALA A 873 21.83 -43.90 -8.03
C ALA A 873 22.11 -43.51 -9.50
N ASN A 874 21.84 -42.25 -9.87
CA ASN A 874 22.07 -41.73 -11.22
C ASN A 874 23.39 -40.94 -11.35
N PHE A 875 24.22 -40.91 -10.30
CA PHE A 875 25.49 -40.18 -10.29
C PHE A 875 26.58 -40.96 -11.04
N GLU A 876 26.59 -40.81 -12.36
CA GLU A 876 27.64 -41.35 -13.24
C GLU A 876 28.57 -40.24 -13.75
N ARG A 877 29.56 -40.64 -14.56
CA ARG A 877 30.58 -39.76 -15.15
C ARG A 877 30.02 -38.64 -16.03
N TRP A 878 28.76 -38.72 -16.46
CA TRP A 878 28.10 -37.65 -17.22
C TRP A 878 28.06 -36.32 -16.44
N ARG A 879 28.09 -36.38 -15.10
CA ARG A 879 28.17 -35.21 -14.21
C ARG A 879 29.55 -34.57 -14.16
N ASP A 880 30.58 -35.24 -14.63
CA ASP A 880 31.95 -34.69 -14.71
C ASP A 880 32.15 -33.90 -16.02
N LYS A 881 31.14 -33.85 -16.90
CA LYS A 881 31.23 -33.25 -18.23
C LYS A 881 30.38 -32.00 -18.35
N ILE A 882 30.91 -30.97 -18.97
CA ILE A 882 30.19 -29.73 -19.33
C ILE A 882 30.38 -29.50 -20.83
N MET A 883 29.29 -29.21 -21.53
CA MET A 883 29.32 -28.86 -22.96
C MET A 883 29.14 -27.36 -23.15
N PHE A 884 30.00 -26.79 -23.97
CA PHE A 884 30.05 -25.38 -24.33
C PHE A 884 29.76 -25.24 -25.83
N VAL A 885 28.64 -24.65 -26.18
CA VAL A 885 28.20 -24.44 -27.57
C VAL A 885 28.29 -22.94 -27.87
N ALA A 886 29.00 -22.58 -28.94
CA ALA A 886 29.16 -21.18 -29.35
C ALA A 886 28.77 -20.95 -30.81
N ASP A 887 28.00 -19.89 -31.03
CA ASP A 887 27.68 -19.35 -32.35
C ASP A 887 28.95 -18.83 -33.06
N ASP A 888 28.97 -18.82 -34.40
CA ASP A 888 30.10 -18.35 -35.20
C ASP A 888 30.04 -16.86 -35.53
N GLY A 889 28.97 -16.16 -35.13
CA GLY A 889 28.81 -14.72 -35.30
C GLY A 889 28.69 -14.28 -36.76
N TRP A 890 28.49 -15.20 -37.70
CA TRP A 890 28.40 -14.92 -39.14
C TRP A 890 26.94 -14.92 -39.60
N THR A 891 26.30 -13.75 -39.55
CA THR A 891 25.00 -13.55 -40.21
C THR A 891 25.20 -13.42 -41.73
N THR A 892 24.19 -13.80 -42.53
CA THR A 892 24.20 -13.85 -44.00
C THR A 892 24.96 -12.72 -44.74
N GLU A 893 25.44 -13.04 -45.95
CA GLU A 893 26.46 -12.40 -46.82
C GLU A 893 26.51 -10.86 -47.00
N ASN A 894 25.67 -10.04 -46.36
CA ASN A 894 25.62 -8.57 -46.57
C ASN A 894 25.77 -7.70 -45.33
N THR A 895 26.21 -8.24 -44.20
CA THR A 895 26.77 -7.44 -43.13
C THR A 895 28.23 -7.87 -42.95
N LEU A 896 29.16 -6.90 -43.00
CA LEU A 896 30.51 -7.08 -42.43
C LEU A 896 30.29 -7.74 -41.07
N GLY A 897 30.69 -9.00 -40.87
CA GLY A 897 30.39 -9.76 -39.66
C GLY A 897 30.77 -8.96 -38.41
N GLN A 898 29.77 -8.34 -37.76
CA GLN A 898 30.04 -7.30 -36.77
C GLN A 898 30.46 -7.88 -35.43
N GLU A 899 30.22 -9.18 -35.21
CA GLU A 899 30.51 -9.84 -33.93
C GLU A 899 31.73 -10.79 -34.01
N GLY A 900 32.19 -11.19 -35.20
CA GLY A 900 33.44 -11.94 -35.37
C GLY A 900 33.53 -13.19 -34.48
N SER A 901 34.58 -13.28 -33.65
CA SER A 901 34.78 -14.37 -32.68
C SER A 901 34.06 -14.17 -31.35
N LEU A 902 33.27 -13.09 -31.16
CA LEU A 902 32.72 -12.68 -29.86
C LEU A 902 32.07 -13.81 -29.08
N HIS A 903 31.12 -14.54 -29.67
CA HIS A 903 30.43 -15.65 -28.99
C HIS A 903 31.37 -16.81 -28.65
N THR A 904 32.33 -17.09 -29.53
CA THR A 904 33.36 -18.11 -29.27
C THR A 904 34.32 -17.68 -28.17
N ASP A 905 34.74 -16.42 -28.15
CA ASP A 905 35.63 -15.84 -27.14
C ASP A 905 34.95 -15.79 -25.76
N GLN A 906 33.66 -15.41 -25.72
CA GLN A 906 32.84 -15.44 -24.50
C GLN A 906 32.67 -16.86 -23.98
N CYS A 907 32.36 -17.81 -24.87
CA CYS A 907 32.20 -19.20 -24.50
C CYS A 907 33.53 -19.82 -24.03
N GLU A 908 34.65 -19.43 -24.61
CA GLU A 908 36.00 -19.78 -24.16
C GLU A 908 36.33 -19.19 -22.78
N ASP A 909 35.97 -17.93 -22.52
CA ASP A 909 36.15 -17.30 -21.22
C ASP A 909 35.39 -18.04 -20.11
N VAL A 910 34.11 -18.36 -20.35
CA VAL A 910 33.29 -19.15 -19.41
C VAL A 910 33.91 -20.54 -19.19
N ALA A 911 34.30 -21.20 -20.28
CA ALA A 911 34.88 -22.53 -20.21
C ALA A 911 36.22 -22.53 -19.46
N GLU A 912 37.12 -21.58 -19.69
CA GLU A 912 38.48 -21.63 -19.14
C GLU A 912 38.68 -20.86 -17.83
N ASN A 913 37.99 -19.74 -17.64
CA ASN A 913 38.21 -18.84 -16.51
C ASN A 913 37.13 -18.96 -15.42
N HIS A 914 35.90 -19.34 -15.79
CA HIS A 914 34.78 -19.44 -14.84
C HIS A 914 34.39 -20.88 -14.46
N THR A 915 34.81 -21.87 -15.26
CA THR A 915 34.51 -23.29 -14.97
C THR A 915 35.65 -23.99 -14.23
N PRO A 916 35.38 -24.73 -13.13
CA PRO A 916 36.41 -25.46 -12.40
C PRO A 916 37.19 -26.46 -13.28
N LYS A 917 38.52 -26.48 -13.11
CA LYS A 917 39.46 -27.26 -13.96
C LYS A 917 39.27 -28.78 -13.94
N TYR A 918 38.55 -29.32 -12.95
CA TYR A 918 38.34 -30.76 -12.81
C TYR A 918 37.17 -31.30 -13.65
N PHE A 919 36.34 -30.44 -14.25
CA PHE A 919 35.35 -30.87 -15.22
C PHE A 919 35.98 -31.13 -16.59
N GLU A 920 35.53 -32.19 -17.26
CA GLU A 920 35.81 -32.47 -18.67
C GLU A 920 34.98 -31.50 -19.53
N LYS A 921 35.67 -30.64 -20.29
CA LYS A 921 35.04 -29.58 -21.09
C LYS A 921 34.91 -30.04 -22.54
N GLU A 922 33.68 -30.16 -23.03
CA GLU A 922 33.35 -30.46 -24.42
C GLU A 922 33.00 -29.16 -25.15
N LYS A 923 33.80 -28.76 -26.15
CA LYS A 923 33.63 -27.49 -26.87
C LYS A 923 33.09 -27.73 -28.27
N VAL A 924 31.89 -27.22 -28.53
CA VAL A 924 31.17 -27.31 -29.81
C VAL A 924 31.06 -25.92 -30.41
N TYR A 925 32.12 -25.47 -31.08
CA TYR A 925 32.12 -24.17 -31.74
C TYR A 925 31.66 -24.33 -33.18
N ILE A 926 30.51 -23.74 -33.51
CA ILE A 926 29.87 -24.02 -34.80
C ILE A 926 30.72 -23.55 -35.97
N VAL A 927 31.62 -22.59 -35.76
CA VAL A 927 32.60 -22.12 -36.76
C VAL A 927 33.44 -23.26 -37.34
N SER A 928 33.63 -24.35 -36.60
CA SER A 928 34.39 -25.54 -37.02
C SER A 928 33.61 -26.52 -37.89
N TYR A 929 32.29 -26.31 -38.09
CA TYR A 929 31.42 -27.20 -38.85
C TYR A 929 31.10 -26.63 -40.25
N PRO A 930 31.02 -27.49 -41.29
CA PRO A 930 30.75 -27.05 -42.65
C PRO A 930 29.32 -26.49 -42.78
N ALA A 931 29.20 -25.38 -43.51
CA ALA A 931 27.91 -24.79 -43.85
C ALA A 931 27.33 -25.40 -45.13
N THR A 932 26.01 -25.59 -45.14
CA THR A 932 25.20 -25.93 -46.30
C THR A 932 24.22 -24.80 -46.57
N TYR A 933 23.90 -24.55 -47.84
CA TYR A 933 23.02 -23.44 -48.24
C TYR A 933 21.73 -24.01 -48.82
N THR A 934 20.61 -23.63 -48.22
CA THR A 934 19.26 -24.02 -48.65
C THR A 934 18.48 -22.78 -49.09
N PRO A 935 17.37 -22.91 -49.84
CA PRO A 935 16.47 -21.79 -50.11
C PRO A 935 15.96 -21.08 -48.84
N GLN A 936 15.99 -21.79 -47.69
CA GLN A 936 15.58 -21.29 -46.38
C GLN A 936 16.76 -20.70 -45.56
N GLY A 937 17.95 -20.57 -46.16
CA GLY A 937 19.12 -19.93 -45.56
C GLY A 937 20.31 -20.87 -45.33
N ARG A 938 21.33 -20.34 -44.64
CA ARG A 938 22.54 -21.06 -44.22
C ARG A 938 22.17 -22.09 -43.13
N ARG A 939 22.75 -23.29 -43.19
CA ARG A 939 22.50 -24.39 -42.26
C ARG A 939 23.80 -25.10 -41.89
N LYS A 940 23.90 -25.63 -40.67
CA LYS A 940 25.01 -26.50 -40.23
C LYS A 940 24.45 -27.81 -39.67
N PRO A 941 23.96 -28.70 -40.55
CA PRO A 941 23.19 -29.87 -40.14
C PRO A 941 23.98 -30.85 -39.27
N ASP A 942 25.31 -30.88 -39.39
CA ASP A 942 26.17 -31.77 -38.63
C ASP A 942 26.34 -31.36 -37.15
N VAL A 943 25.97 -30.13 -36.78
CA VAL A 943 26.04 -29.64 -35.40
C VAL A 943 24.91 -30.20 -34.55
N ASN A 944 23.70 -30.30 -35.13
CA ASN A 944 22.52 -30.74 -34.38
C ASN A 944 22.67 -32.15 -33.77
N PRO A 945 23.14 -33.18 -34.52
CA PRO A 945 23.43 -34.48 -33.94
C PRO A 945 24.45 -34.44 -32.80
N VAL A 946 25.45 -33.56 -32.87
CA VAL A 946 26.45 -33.41 -31.79
C VAL A 946 25.79 -32.85 -30.53
N ILE A 947 24.94 -31.83 -30.65
CA ILE A 947 24.20 -31.26 -29.50
C ILE A 947 23.21 -32.29 -28.93
N VAL A 948 22.47 -33.01 -29.78
CA VAL A 948 21.50 -34.03 -29.36
C VAL A 948 22.20 -35.21 -28.69
N ASN A 949 23.32 -35.71 -29.23
CA ASN A 949 24.14 -36.74 -28.59
C ASN A 949 24.75 -36.22 -27.28
N GLY A 950 25.16 -34.95 -27.29
CA GLY A 950 25.49 -34.12 -26.14
C GLY A 950 24.48 -34.27 -25.00
N TRP A 951 23.24 -34.06 -25.33
CA TRP A 951 22.16 -34.18 -24.38
C TRP A 951 21.95 -35.64 -23.93
N ASN A 952 21.94 -36.57 -24.88
CA ASN A 952 21.56 -37.97 -24.66
C ASN A 952 22.57 -38.77 -23.83
N GLU A 953 23.87 -38.55 -24.00
CA GLU A 953 24.86 -39.24 -23.17
C GLU A 953 25.02 -38.59 -21.78
N GLY A 954 24.45 -37.40 -21.60
CA GLY A 954 24.39 -36.64 -20.35
C GLY A 954 25.57 -35.70 -20.14
N ARG A 955 25.28 -34.42 -19.90
CA ARG A 955 26.23 -33.36 -19.52
C ARG A 955 25.67 -32.68 -18.27
N LEU A 956 26.50 -32.38 -17.28
CA LEU A 956 26.03 -31.68 -16.07
C LEU A 956 25.39 -30.34 -16.45
N VAL A 957 26.13 -29.58 -17.26
CA VAL A 957 25.72 -28.29 -17.79
C VAL A 957 25.90 -28.29 -19.30
N ILE A 958 24.92 -27.76 -20.02
CA ILE A 958 25.07 -27.34 -21.41
C ILE A 958 24.97 -25.81 -21.41
N ASN A 959 26.02 -25.16 -21.89
CA ASN A 959 26.08 -23.71 -22.04
C ASN A 959 25.96 -23.37 -23.52
N TYR A 960 25.01 -22.51 -23.89
CA TYR A 960 24.92 -21.95 -25.24
C TYR A 960 25.15 -20.44 -25.20
N THR A 961 26.11 -19.96 -25.99
CA THR A 961 26.41 -18.53 -26.17
C THR A 961 26.25 -18.19 -27.66
N GLY A 962 25.31 -17.29 -27.97
CA GLY A 962 25.04 -16.96 -29.38
C GLY A 962 23.66 -16.39 -29.64
N HIS A 963 23.34 -16.18 -30.92
CA HIS A 963 22.00 -15.73 -31.33
C HIS A 963 20.96 -16.84 -31.18
N GLY A 964 19.70 -16.45 -31.05
CA GLY A 964 18.60 -17.39 -30.91
C GLY A 964 17.27 -16.68 -30.95
N SER A 965 16.20 -17.47 -30.99
CA SER A 965 14.83 -17.03 -30.76
C SER A 965 14.18 -17.93 -29.71
N THR A 966 12.92 -17.69 -29.38
CA THR A 966 12.08 -18.60 -28.59
C THR A 966 12.05 -20.05 -29.10
N ASP A 967 12.36 -20.30 -30.38
CA ASP A 967 12.24 -21.60 -31.03
C ASP A 967 13.58 -22.21 -31.52
N LEU A 968 14.65 -21.42 -31.64
CA LEU A 968 15.88 -21.86 -32.34
C LEU A 968 17.17 -21.33 -31.70
N TRP A 969 18.25 -22.12 -31.83
CA TRP A 969 19.62 -21.67 -31.57
C TRP A 969 20.33 -21.43 -32.91
N ALA A 970 20.90 -20.23 -33.05
CA ALA A 970 21.62 -19.71 -34.20
C ALA A 970 20.81 -19.69 -35.52
N HIS A 971 21.17 -18.78 -36.42
CA HIS A 971 20.57 -18.72 -37.76
C HIS A 971 20.85 -20.01 -38.56
N GLU A 972 21.83 -20.81 -38.17
CA GLU A 972 22.17 -22.08 -38.81
C GLU A 972 21.23 -23.23 -38.46
N HIS A 973 20.21 -23.01 -37.61
CA HIS A 973 19.26 -24.01 -37.11
C HIS A 973 19.97 -25.20 -36.45
N ILE A 974 20.93 -24.93 -35.55
CA ILE A 974 21.72 -25.99 -34.89
C ILE A 974 20.94 -26.69 -33.77
N PHE A 975 19.91 -26.03 -33.24
CA PHE A 975 18.94 -26.62 -32.34
C PHE A 975 17.58 -25.96 -32.61
N GLU A 976 16.55 -26.76 -32.88
CA GLU A 976 15.20 -26.27 -33.13
C GLU A 976 14.23 -26.99 -32.18
N ARG A 977 13.37 -26.24 -31.49
CA ARG A 977 12.44 -26.78 -30.50
C ARG A 977 11.64 -27.98 -31.04
N GLN A 978 11.09 -27.86 -32.24
CA GLN A 978 10.23 -28.88 -32.85
C GLN A 978 10.99 -30.04 -33.50
N VAL A 979 12.31 -29.94 -33.65
CA VAL A 979 13.15 -30.99 -34.29
C VAL A 979 14.04 -31.67 -33.27
N SER A 980 14.79 -30.90 -32.48
CA SER A 980 15.78 -31.39 -31.52
C SER A 980 15.17 -32.03 -30.28
N ILE A 981 14.19 -31.36 -29.64
CA ILE A 981 13.60 -31.84 -28.38
C ILE A 981 12.96 -33.23 -28.53
N PRO A 982 12.23 -33.53 -29.62
CA PRO A 982 11.71 -34.88 -29.86
C PRO A 982 12.80 -35.97 -29.90
N LEU A 983 14.02 -35.65 -30.32
CA LEU A 983 15.15 -36.58 -30.44
C LEU A 983 15.88 -36.84 -29.11
N LEU A 984 15.52 -36.11 -28.05
CA LEU A 984 16.13 -36.29 -26.73
C LEU A 984 15.67 -37.60 -26.07
N ASN A 985 16.61 -38.31 -25.46
CA ASN A 985 16.44 -39.55 -24.73
C ASN A 985 17.45 -39.65 -23.57
N ASN A 986 17.48 -38.61 -22.74
CA ASN A 986 18.43 -38.44 -21.65
C ASN A 986 17.81 -38.73 -20.27
N LYS A 987 16.91 -39.71 -20.19
CA LYS A 987 16.29 -40.10 -18.93
C LYS A 987 17.36 -40.39 -17.87
N ASN A 988 17.17 -39.85 -16.67
CA ASN A 988 18.10 -39.91 -15.53
C ASN A 988 19.45 -39.16 -15.74
N LYS A 989 19.62 -38.46 -16.87
CA LYS A 989 20.80 -37.67 -17.24
C LYS A 989 20.38 -36.27 -17.64
N TYR A 990 19.55 -35.65 -16.80
CA TYR A 990 18.97 -34.35 -17.10
C TYR A 990 20.03 -33.25 -16.98
N THR A 991 20.18 -32.46 -18.03
CA THR A 991 21.12 -31.33 -18.09
C THR A 991 20.54 -30.11 -17.40
N PHE A 992 21.39 -29.33 -16.73
CA PHE A 992 21.09 -27.93 -16.42
C PHE A 992 21.56 -27.02 -17.56
N LEU A 993 20.70 -26.12 -18.02
CA LEU A 993 20.92 -25.38 -19.26
C LEU A 993 21.10 -23.89 -18.97
N THR A 994 22.20 -23.31 -19.43
CA THR A 994 22.48 -21.86 -19.30
C THR A 994 22.63 -21.26 -20.70
N ILE A 995 21.82 -20.26 -21.02
CA ILE A 995 21.75 -19.73 -22.38
C ILE A 995 21.91 -18.22 -22.39
N ALA A 996 23.07 -17.81 -22.89
CA ALA A 996 23.44 -16.45 -23.21
C ALA A 996 22.99 -16.12 -24.64
N SER A 997 21.66 -16.02 -24.84
CA SER A 997 21.03 -15.72 -26.13
C SER A 997 19.95 -14.65 -26.00
N CYS A 998 19.34 -14.22 -27.11
CA CYS A 998 18.45 -13.07 -27.14
C CYS A 998 17.16 -13.29 -26.33
N ASP A 999 16.37 -14.34 -26.54
CA ASP A 999 15.02 -14.45 -25.95
C ASP A 999 14.43 -15.88 -25.89
N LEU A 1000 15.23 -16.88 -25.52
CA LEU A 1000 14.80 -18.30 -25.57
C LEU A 1000 13.77 -18.69 -24.49
N ALA A 1001 13.68 -17.96 -23.38
CA ALA A 1001 12.80 -18.27 -22.24
C ALA A 1001 11.62 -17.31 -22.12
N ARG A 1002 11.04 -16.85 -23.23
CA ARG A 1002 9.82 -16.03 -23.25
C ARG A 1002 8.58 -16.84 -22.83
N TRP A 1003 8.54 -17.26 -21.57
CA TRP A 1003 7.49 -18.11 -20.99
C TRP A 1003 6.17 -17.36 -20.74
N ASP A 1004 6.20 -16.04 -20.75
CA ASP A 1004 5.04 -15.19 -20.47
C ASP A 1004 4.20 -14.87 -21.71
N ASP A 1005 4.54 -15.45 -22.87
CA ASP A 1005 3.80 -15.28 -24.12
C ASP A 1005 2.56 -16.21 -24.17
N PRO A 1006 1.33 -15.67 -24.14
CA PRO A 1006 0.13 -16.49 -24.15
C PRO A 1006 -0.15 -17.13 -25.53
N PHE A 1007 0.60 -16.77 -26.58
CA PHE A 1007 0.40 -17.26 -27.94
C PHE A 1007 1.27 -18.47 -28.32
N GLY A 1008 2.32 -18.80 -27.55
CA GLY A 1008 3.21 -19.90 -27.89
C GLY A 1008 4.14 -20.34 -26.76
N ILE A 1009 4.50 -21.63 -26.77
CA ILE A 1009 5.45 -22.23 -25.82
C ILE A 1009 6.89 -22.01 -26.28
N SER A 1010 7.74 -21.51 -25.37
CA SER A 1010 9.17 -21.32 -25.63
C SER A 1010 9.96 -22.64 -25.59
N ALA A 1011 11.15 -22.68 -26.20
CA ALA A 1011 12.01 -23.86 -26.17
C ALA A 1011 12.49 -24.19 -24.76
N ALA A 1012 12.79 -23.18 -23.95
CA ALA A 1012 13.15 -23.35 -22.55
C ALA A 1012 12.01 -24.03 -21.77
N GLU A 1013 10.78 -23.56 -21.96
CA GLU A 1013 9.59 -24.11 -21.30
C GLU A 1013 9.34 -25.56 -21.74
N GLN A 1014 9.38 -25.85 -23.05
CA GLN A 1014 9.19 -27.22 -23.53
C GLN A 1014 10.27 -28.18 -23.00
N LEU A 1015 11.54 -27.77 -22.97
CA LEU A 1015 12.64 -28.57 -22.41
C LEU A 1015 12.42 -28.96 -20.94
N ILE A 1016 11.76 -28.07 -20.18
CA ILE A 1016 11.43 -28.27 -18.76
C ILE A 1016 10.15 -29.12 -18.60
N ASN A 1017 9.18 -29.01 -19.50
CA ASN A 1017 7.89 -29.70 -19.39
C ASN A 1017 7.88 -31.13 -19.95
N GLU A 1018 8.83 -31.49 -20.83
CA GLU A 1018 8.91 -32.84 -21.40
C GLU A 1018 9.18 -33.91 -20.33
N SER A 1019 8.37 -34.97 -20.35
CA SER A 1019 8.52 -36.11 -19.43
C SER A 1019 9.67 -37.02 -19.87
N ASN A 1020 10.47 -37.49 -18.91
CA ASN A 1020 11.59 -38.42 -19.12
C ASN A 1020 12.74 -37.94 -20.04
N LYS A 1021 12.75 -36.68 -20.48
CA LYS A 1021 13.81 -36.09 -21.31
C LYS A 1021 13.88 -34.57 -21.13
N GLY A 1022 14.88 -33.94 -21.76
CA GLY A 1022 15.05 -32.48 -21.73
C GLY A 1022 15.94 -32.01 -20.57
N ALA A 1023 15.63 -30.85 -20.02
CA ALA A 1023 16.43 -30.19 -18.97
C ALA A 1023 15.82 -30.40 -17.57
N VAL A 1024 16.67 -30.34 -16.53
CA VAL A 1024 16.23 -30.21 -15.11
C VAL A 1024 15.96 -28.77 -14.73
N GLY A 1025 16.55 -27.81 -15.45
CA GLY A 1025 16.36 -26.37 -15.28
C GLY A 1025 17.01 -25.61 -16.42
N VAL A 1026 16.48 -24.42 -16.71
CA VAL A 1026 16.98 -23.52 -17.77
C VAL A 1026 17.11 -22.12 -17.19
N VAL A 1027 18.25 -21.47 -17.44
CA VAL A 1027 18.49 -20.06 -17.13
C VAL A 1027 18.78 -19.35 -18.44
N ALA A 1028 17.86 -18.50 -18.88
CA ALA A 1028 17.95 -17.79 -20.16
C ALA A 1028 17.13 -16.49 -20.10
N ALA A 1029 17.39 -15.59 -21.04
CA ALA A 1029 16.65 -14.33 -21.13
C ALA A 1029 15.19 -14.54 -21.57
N VAL A 1030 14.28 -13.83 -20.89
CA VAL A 1030 12.82 -13.78 -21.17
C VAL A 1030 12.48 -12.69 -22.21
N ARG A 1031 13.41 -11.75 -22.42
CA ARG A 1031 13.31 -10.64 -23.37
C ARG A 1031 14.62 -10.48 -24.14
N PRO A 1032 14.58 -9.91 -25.36
CA PRO A 1032 15.78 -9.65 -26.17
C PRO A 1032 16.91 -8.96 -25.39
N VAL A 1033 18.10 -9.56 -25.40
CA VAL A 1033 19.33 -9.01 -24.79
C VAL A 1033 20.52 -9.07 -25.75
N TYR A 1034 21.50 -8.18 -25.54
CA TYR A 1034 22.72 -8.09 -26.35
C TYR A 1034 23.79 -9.08 -25.91
N ALA A 1035 24.71 -9.40 -26.83
CA ALA A 1035 25.85 -10.28 -26.59
C ALA A 1035 26.75 -9.85 -25.41
N ALA A 1036 26.97 -8.55 -25.18
CA ALA A 1036 27.82 -8.08 -24.07
C ALA A 1036 27.18 -8.27 -22.68
N PRO A 1037 25.92 -7.83 -22.42
CA PRO A 1037 25.18 -8.22 -21.22
C PRO A 1037 25.07 -9.75 -21.04
N ASN A 1038 24.87 -10.49 -22.13
CA ASN A 1038 24.87 -11.95 -22.12
C ASN A 1038 26.18 -12.53 -21.61
N SER A 1039 27.33 -12.00 -22.03
CA SER A 1039 28.63 -12.39 -21.48
C SER A 1039 28.70 -12.18 -19.98
N THR A 1040 28.27 -11.02 -19.49
CA THR A 1040 28.31 -10.71 -18.06
C THR A 1040 27.40 -11.64 -17.27
N PHE A 1041 26.20 -11.90 -17.79
CA PHE A 1041 25.26 -12.86 -17.23
C PHE A 1041 25.87 -14.27 -17.18
N ASN A 1042 26.49 -14.73 -18.27
CA ASN A 1042 27.08 -16.05 -18.37
C ASN A 1042 28.30 -16.24 -17.46
N ASN A 1043 29.05 -15.17 -17.18
CA ASN A 1043 30.21 -15.22 -16.27
C ASN A 1043 29.81 -15.26 -14.78
N LEU A 1044 28.60 -14.80 -14.44
CA LEU A 1044 28.09 -14.76 -13.07
C LEU A 1044 27.52 -16.10 -12.58
N PHE A 1045 26.96 -16.90 -13.50
CA PHE A 1045 26.40 -18.23 -13.25
C PHE A 1045 27.42 -19.33 -13.55
#